data_AF-I4Z1J1-F1
#
_entry.id   AF-I4Z1J1-F1
#
_cell.length_a   1.000
_cell.length_b   1.000
_cell.length_c   1.000
_cell.angle_alpha   90.00
_cell.angle_beta   90.00
_cell.angle_gamma   90.00
#
_symmetry.space_group_name_H-M   'P 1'
#
loop_
_entity.id
_entity.type
_entity.pdbx_description
1 polymer ?
#
loop_
_entity_poly.entity_id
_entity_poly.type
_entity_poly.pdbx_seq_one_letter_code
_entity_poly.pdbx_strand_id
1 'polypeptide(L)'
;MATVRPGILRVAIREVVWIAHDRVALLLVVGIPLLAFTLLAATFSNAVIRNLRVDVVDQDRSQTSMIFVQAINAAPTVDVTSRSSDLTGAMRAIRSGEAIAAVYIPQDFERDILAGRRPQIVIFHNKQYYTPGNIASGGLQAAIAAAVATLPKGGNGSGTFTPGPLVVEQYVLTNPALNYVQFLLRAVLPTVLHVITAIAGGYAVGSEFRLRNLREWIDAAGGSPLTALVGKLAPYFGIFIVMMAVELGIIHGLFQIPFRGDPILVGAAACLLIVAYLALGSLLQLLVRNLALGLALTGIICSPAFGFAGVGFPILGMGTFGRAWGALLPLRWYIQILFDQAARGVPPRDTVEPFMVLCTLVVIYFGVAWLRLRTVARAPIPNAPDKVVREAPDQAGVVGAFSTEYGRVLRDPGVFGLMVLAPIIYGLLYPQPYLGQLLRKVPIAVVDNDTSDLSRLLIQMLDADEAIRVAVRADTLADAQAALGRREVFGIVGIPAGAEREVFKGNSARLPAYVDSAYFLLYNRAVQGISEATGAVSSDLIARGARSDGSLYRAALVKSAPVEVLNQPLFNPTSGYGSYIVPAAFILILQQTLLMGAATLGGVAFEQGGLGARRRRGMAAAVLGQGLAHLLLALPGFALYVIVLPRAYGFTAVGRVPEVLALGIPFILAVSFMGQFVGAWFRRRETAVLLLIAISLPLFFLVGVSWPLEAIPNSLRIASRAFPSTSGIDGLVRLNQMGATLADVSSDWSRLWILATLYAVLAILTSWLVSMRGGPMFPGSRLPLKLALVAAVALGSLESLAAHAQGSKPSATNPGLVRKTEIHVAPEINGRLVSIAVRPGQHVHKGDVLAGIDNPEVAASVEEAKAAAAAAKAERDHVYAGVRAEEVAIAAEAIRTAEANLLLAQQESARATTLSLRGYSTGQQLDESRATLAKAQADLDLKRAQFAAANAGPTAEERSLADARVALALATVDDLQAKLDKTTLRSPVDAMVRVLVAEPGEILSPGKPIMTIEADGPPWFTFTLREDTLGDLTIGGRVSLQTSLGHPIEAQVTELRPLGEFATWRAARAVGDHDLNSFLVRLEPSTGGEDLEPGMTIWLSQ
;
A
#
# COMPACT_ATOMS: atom_id res chain seq x y z
N MET A 1 -50.94 26.43 -28.20
CA MET A 1 -49.65 27.05 -28.62
C MET A 1 -49.80 28.37 -29.38
N ALA A 2 -50.93 28.66 -30.04
CA ALA A 2 -51.12 29.90 -30.82
C ALA A 2 -51.26 31.20 -29.99
N THR A 3 -51.44 31.11 -28.67
CA THR A 3 -51.69 32.26 -27.77
C THR A 3 -50.44 32.85 -27.12
N VAL A 4 -49.26 32.22 -27.25
CA VAL A 4 -48.00 32.70 -26.65
C VAL A 4 -47.22 33.52 -27.69
N ARG A 5 -46.87 34.77 -27.34
CA ARG A 5 -46.09 35.66 -28.22
C ARG A 5 -44.72 35.05 -28.57
N PRO A 6 -44.17 35.31 -29.77
CA PRO A 6 -42.80 34.92 -30.11
C PRO A 6 -41.80 35.43 -29.06
N GLY A 7 -40.85 34.58 -28.67
CA GLY A 7 -39.89 34.89 -27.60
C GLY A 7 -39.35 33.65 -26.88
N ILE A 8 -38.58 33.87 -25.80
CA ILE A 8 -37.89 32.81 -25.04
C ILE A 8 -38.89 31.75 -24.55
N LEU A 9 -40.00 32.18 -23.96
CA LEU A 9 -41.01 31.29 -23.38
C LEU A 9 -41.66 30.39 -24.44
N ARG A 10 -41.94 30.91 -25.64
CA ARG A 10 -42.53 30.09 -26.72
C ARG A 10 -41.56 29.01 -27.21
N VAL A 11 -40.28 29.35 -27.34
CA VAL A 11 -39.24 28.38 -27.72
C VAL A 11 -39.06 27.33 -26.62
N ALA A 12 -39.01 27.75 -25.35
CA ALA A 12 -38.89 26.83 -24.22
C ALA A 12 -40.06 25.86 -24.12
N ILE A 13 -41.30 26.33 -24.27
CA ILE A 13 -42.50 25.47 -24.28
C ILE A 13 -42.45 24.49 -25.46
N ARG A 14 -42.05 24.94 -26.65
CA ARG A 14 -41.85 24.06 -27.82
C ARG A 14 -40.87 22.93 -27.52
N GLU A 15 -39.84 23.22 -26.73
CA GLU A 15 -38.83 22.24 -26.36
C GLU A 15 -39.29 21.29 -25.26
N VAL A 16 -39.96 21.78 -24.22
CA VAL A 16 -40.53 20.93 -23.15
C VAL A 16 -41.52 19.93 -23.75
N VAL A 17 -42.39 20.38 -24.66
CA VAL A 17 -43.33 19.50 -25.36
C VAL A 17 -42.58 18.45 -26.18
N TRP A 18 -41.49 18.83 -26.84
CA TRP A 18 -40.69 17.87 -27.60
C TRP A 18 -40.01 16.82 -26.70
N ILE A 19 -39.38 17.24 -25.60
CA ILE A 19 -38.73 16.32 -24.64
C ILE A 19 -39.75 15.34 -24.06
N ALA A 20 -40.97 15.80 -23.75
CA ALA A 20 -42.02 14.93 -23.21
C ALA A 20 -42.51 13.88 -24.21
N HIS A 21 -42.48 14.16 -25.51
CA HIS A 21 -42.94 13.23 -26.56
C HIS A 21 -41.82 12.35 -27.12
N ASP A 22 -40.59 12.87 -27.21
CA ASP A 22 -39.45 12.13 -27.75
C ASP A 22 -38.80 11.29 -26.64
N ARG A 23 -38.99 9.96 -26.71
CA ARG A 23 -38.46 9.01 -25.72
C ARG A 23 -36.94 9.01 -25.65
N VAL A 24 -36.24 9.35 -26.74
CA VAL A 24 -34.77 9.39 -26.76
C VAL A 24 -34.28 10.62 -26.02
N ALA A 25 -34.91 11.78 -26.25
CA ALA A 25 -34.64 13.00 -25.50
C ALA A 25 -34.88 12.81 -23.99
N LEU A 26 -36.02 12.24 -23.61
CA LEU A 26 -36.35 11.99 -22.21
C LEU A 26 -35.36 11.02 -21.54
N LEU A 27 -35.04 9.91 -22.23
CA LEU A 27 -34.06 8.93 -21.74
C LEU A 27 -32.67 9.56 -21.59
N LEU A 28 -32.25 10.40 -22.55
CA LEU A 28 -30.95 11.08 -22.52
C LEU A 28 -30.81 12.04 -21.34
N VAL A 29 -31.82 12.86 -21.07
CA VAL A 29 -31.71 13.95 -20.08
C VAL A 29 -32.03 13.48 -18.66
N VAL A 30 -32.84 12.42 -18.49
CA VAL A 30 -33.25 11.92 -17.16
C VAL A 30 -32.77 10.49 -16.92
N GLY A 31 -33.10 9.56 -17.81
CA GLY A 31 -32.85 8.13 -17.54
C GLY A 31 -31.37 7.74 -17.51
N ILE A 32 -30.57 8.25 -18.45
CA ILE A 32 -29.13 7.95 -18.53
C ILE A 32 -28.35 8.52 -17.35
N PRO A 33 -28.50 9.81 -16.96
CA PRO A 33 -27.85 10.33 -15.76
C PRO A 33 -28.17 9.50 -14.52
N LEU A 34 -29.45 9.21 -14.27
CA LEU A 34 -29.86 8.41 -13.11
C LEU A 34 -29.28 6.98 -13.13
N LEU A 35 -29.25 6.34 -14.31
CA LEU A 35 -28.62 5.03 -14.48
C LEU A 35 -27.12 5.11 -14.18
N ALA A 36 -26.43 6.10 -14.73
CA ALA A 36 -24.99 6.27 -14.52
C ALA A 36 -24.66 6.61 -13.07
N PHE A 37 -25.45 7.47 -12.42
CA PHE A 37 -25.31 7.80 -11.01
C PHE A 37 -25.50 6.58 -10.13
N THR A 38 -26.56 5.80 -10.38
CA THR A 38 -26.84 4.56 -9.64
C THR A 38 -25.70 3.55 -9.82
N LEU A 39 -25.25 3.35 -11.07
CA LEU A 39 -24.19 2.41 -11.40
C LEU A 39 -22.87 2.82 -10.72
N LEU A 40 -22.45 4.08 -10.86
CA LEU A 40 -21.21 4.58 -10.25
C LEU A 40 -21.28 4.59 -8.72
N ALA A 41 -22.38 5.07 -8.13
CA ALA A 41 -22.59 5.02 -6.69
C ALA A 41 -22.46 3.59 -6.15
N ALA A 42 -23.08 2.62 -6.84
CA ALA A 42 -22.99 1.22 -6.46
C ALA A 42 -21.57 0.64 -6.68
N THR A 43 -20.88 0.99 -7.77
CA THR A 43 -19.49 0.58 -8.04
C THR A 43 -18.53 1.04 -6.93
N PHE A 44 -18.70 2.26 -6.42
CA PHE A 44 -17.86 2.83 -5.36
C PHE A 44 -18.40 2.62 -3.94
N SER A 45 -19.46 1.84 -3.77
CA SER A 45 -20.13 1.66 -2.47
C SER A 45 -19.21 1.17 -1.34
N ASN A 46 -18.21 0.34 -1.67
CA ASN A 46 -17.13 -0.03 -0.76
C ASN A 46 -16.02 1.01 -0.85
N ALA A 47 -16.06 2.01 0.03
CA ALA A 47 -15.24 3.20 -0.07
C ALA A 47 -13.75 3.01 0.28
N VAL A 48 -13.42 1.94 1.00
CA VAL A 48 -12.06 1.59 1.46
C VAL A 48 -11.72 0.20 0.93
N ILE A 49 -10.55 0.06 0.32
CA ILE A 49 -10.08 -1.19 -0.28
C ILE A 49 -9.48 -2.07 0.81
N ARG A 50 -9.93 -3.33 0.88
CA ARG A 50 -9.57 -4.31 1.90
C ARG A 50 -9.46 -5.71 1.27
N ASN A 51 -8.86 -6.66 1.99
CA ASN A 51 -8.75 -8.07 1.57
C ASN A 51 -8.13 -8.28 0.18
N LEU A 52 -7.08 -7.52 -0.14
CA LEU A 52 -6.33 -7.72 -1.38
C LEU A 52 -5.56 -9.03 -1.30
N ARG A 53 -5.78 -9.90 -2.28
CA ARG A 53 -5.22 -11.26 -2.29
C ARG A 53 -3.69 -11.21 -2.45
N VAL A 54 -2.96 -11.78 -1.50
CA VAL A 54 -1.49 -11.84 -1.50
C VAL A 54 -1.04 -13.30 -1.41
N ASP A 55 0.09 -13.60 -2.03
CA ASP A 55 0.78 -14.88 -1.92
C ASP A 55 2.02 -14.77 -1.02
N VAL A 56 2.35 -15.82 -0.28
CA VAL A 56 3.53 -15.82 0.59
C VAL A 56 4.43 -17.02 0.25
N VAL A 57 5.67 -16.72 -0.11
CA VAL A 57 6.74 -17.70 -0.31
C VAL A 57 7.64 -17.69 0.90
N ASP A 58 7.38 -18.61 1.83
CA ASP A 58 8.20 -18.82 3.02
C ASP A 58 9.14 -20.01 2.80
N GLN A 59 10.42 -19.71 2.52
CA GLN A 59 11.46 -20.72 2.37
C GLN A 59 12.10 -21.13 3.70
N ASP A 60 11.96 -20.32 4.75
CA ASP A 60 12.54 -20.60 6.07
C ASP A 60 11.66 -21.56 6.87
N ARG A 61 10.33 -21.37 6.79
CA ARG A 61 9.31 -22.14 7.53
C ARG A 61 9.60 -22.23 9.02
N SER A 62 10.22 -21.19 9.58
CA SER A 62 10.59 -21.10 10.99
C SER A 62 9.49 -20.46 11.82
N GLN A 63 9.69 -20.42 13.14
CA GLN A 63 8.77 -19.66 13.99
C GLN A 63 8.90 -18.15 13.77
N THR A 64 10.12 -17.67 13.51
CA THR A 64 10.37 -16.27 13.20
C THR A 64 9.71 -15.85 11.89
N SER A 65 9.87 -16.59 10.79
CA SER A 65 9.20 -16.28 9.52
C SER A 65 7.68 -16.25 9.67
N MET A 66 7.11 -17.17 10.46
CA MET A 66 5.68 -17.22 10.74
C MET A 66 5.15 -16.00 11.50
N ILE A 67 5.94 -15.33 12.35
CA ILE A 67 5.52 -14.05 12.97
C ILE A 67 5.24 -13.01 11.88
N PHE A 68 6.09 -12.94 10.85
CA PHE A 68 5.87 -12.06 9.71
C PHE A 68 4.63 -12.47 8.92
N VAL A 69 4.44 -13.77 8.65
CA VAL A 69 3.24 -14.26 7.95
C VAL A 69 1.96 -13.96 8.73
N GLN A 70 1.96 -14.12 10.06
CA GLN A 70 0.84 -13.76 10.93
C GLN A 70 0.54 -12.26 10.89
N ALA A 71 1.57 -11.43 10.99
CA ALA A 71 1.40 -9.97 10.91
C ALA A 71 0.83 -9.55 9.55
N ILE A 72 1.28 -10.19 8.46
CA ILE A 72 0.73 -9.97 7.12
C ILE A 72 -0.74 -10.38 7.06
N ASN A 73 -1.12 -11.54 7.61
CA ASN A 73 -2.50 -12.00 7.63
C ASN A 73 -3.42 -11.16 8.54
N ALA A 74 -2.85 -10.47 9.55
CA ALA A 74 -3.55 -9.57 10.44
C ALA A 74 -3.85 -8.19 9.82
N ALA A 75 -3.17 -7.85 8.72
CA ALA A 75 -3.28 -6.53 8.13
C ALA A 75 -4.62 -6.35 7.38
N PRO A 76 -5.37 -5.26 7.64
CA PRO A 76 -6.73 -5.09 7.12
C PRO A 76 -6.83 -4.96 5.59
N THR A 77 -5.72 -4.59 4.95
CA THR A 77 -5.65 -4.32 3.51
C THR A 77 -5.43 -5.57 2.68
N VAL A 78 -4.89 -6.65 3.24
CA VAL A 78 -4.45 -7.85 2.50
C VAL A 78 -5.03 -9.13 3.09
N ASP A 79 -5.10 -10.17 2.26
CA ASP A 79 -5.57 -11.50 2.65
C ASP A 79 -4.63 -12.56 2.03
N VAL A 80 -4.06 -13.44 2.85
CA VAL A 80 -3.10 -14.46 2.41
C VAL A 80 -3.86 -15.65 1.82
N THR A 81 -4.15 -15.60 0.52
CA THR A 81 -5.01 -16.59 -0.15
C THR A 81 -4.30 -17.84 -0.69
N SER A 82 -2.97 -17.79 -0.77
CA SER A 82 -2.11 -18.88 -1.21
C SER A 82 -0.74 -18.80 -0.51
N ARG A 83 -0.05 -19.93 -0.48
CA ARG A 83 1.36 -20.02 -0.07
C ARG A 83 2.13 -20.85 -1.09
N SER A 84 2.71 -20.18 -2.08
CA SER A 84 3.53 -20.85 -3.08
C SER A 84 4.82 -21.42 -2.47
N SER A 85 5.23 -22.59 -2.92
CA SER A 85 6.49 -23.22 -2.51
C SER A 85 7.73 -22.50 -3.04
N ASP A 86 7.58 -21.71 -4.10
CA ASP A 86 8.68 -21.03 -4.78
C ASP A 86 8.22 -19.72 -5.46
N LEU A 87 9.20 -18.91 -5.88
CA LEU A 87 8.94 -17.65 -6.56
C LEU A 87 8.26 -17.85 -7.92
N THR A 88 8.46 -18.98 -8.60
CA THR A 88 7.81 -19.26 -9.88
C THR A 88 6.30 -19.44 -9.70
N GLY A 89 5.89 -20.19 -8.68
CA GLY A 89 4.49 -20.31 -8.27
C GLY A 89 3.87 -18.95 -7.98
N ALA A 90 4.55 -18.13 -7.17
CA ALA A 90 4.06 -16.80 -6.82
C ALA A 90 3.95 -15.86 -8.03
N MET A 91 4.94 -15.86 -8.92
CA MET A 91 4.87 -15.06 -10.14
C MET A 91 3.76 -15.53 -11.09
N ARG A 92 3.46 -16.83 -11.13
CA ARG A 92 2.31 -17.36 -11.87
C ARG A 92 1.00 -16.89 -11.24
N ALA A 93 0.85 -16.95 -9.91
CA ALA A 93 -0.31 -16.47 -9.19
C ALA A 93 -0.58 -14.97 -9.42
N ILE A 94 0.49 -14.15 -9.50
CA ILE A 94 0.35 -12.73 -9.85
C ILE A 94 -0.06 -12.54 -11.33
N ARG A 95 0.53 -13.31 -12.26
CA ARG A 95 0.21 -13.23 -13.70
C ARG A 95 -1.20 -13.74 -14.04
N SER A 96 -1.68 -14.76 -13.34
CA SER A 96 -3.04 -15.31 -13.48
C SER A 96 -4.10 -14.49 -12.72
N GLY A 97 -3.69 -13.47 -11.96
CA GLY A 97 -4.57 -12.61 -11.16
C GLY A 97 -5.19 -13.28 -9.94
N GLU A 98 -4.57 -14.36 -9.46
CA GLU A 98 -4.90 -15.00 -8.19
C GLU A 98 -4.43 -14.16 -6.99
N ALA A 99 -3.28 -13.48 -7.14
CA ALA A 99 -2.71 -12.56 -6.15
C ALA A 99 -2.32 -11.21 -6.80
N ILE A 100 -2.38 -10.12 -6.03
CA ILE A 100 -1.92 -8.78 -6.46
C ILE A 100 -0.47 -8.50 -6.05
N ALA A 101 0.01 -9.18 -5.02
CA ALA A 101 1.37 -9.08 -4.52
C ALA A 101 1.83 -10.44 -3.96
N ALA A 102 3.13 -10.59 -3.79
CA ALA A 102 3.74 -11.71 -3.11
C ALA A 102 4.82 -11.23 -2.13
N VAL A 103 4.96 -11.93 -1.01
CA VAL A 103 6.06 -11.72 -0.06
C VAL A 103 6.99 -12.92 -0.10
N TYR A 104 8.29 -12.66 -0.23
CA TYR A 104 9.34 -13.68 -0.18
C TYR A 104 10.14 -13.54 1.11
N ILE A 105 10.16 -14.62 1.89
CA ILE A 105 11.01 -14.79 3.07
C ILE A 105 12.12 -15.79 2.68
N PRO A 106 13.40 -15.39 2.74
CA PRO A 106 14.53 -16.22 2.31
C PRO A 106 14.75 -17.43 3.22
N GLN A 107 15.57 -18.38 2.78
CA GLN A 107 16.08 -19.47 3.63
C GLN A 107 16.96 -18.90 4.75
N ASP A 108 17.07 -19.64 5.86
CA ASP A 108 17.88 -19.26 7.03
C ASP A 108 17.49 -17.92 7.67
N PHE A 109 16.26 -17.44 7.46
CA PHE A 109 15.79 -16.13 7.90
C PHE A 109 15.83 -15.98 9.44
N GLU A 110 15.36 -16.99 10.19
CA GLU A 110 15.48 -17.04 11.65
C GLU A 110 16.95 -17.04 12.11
N ARG A 111 17.78 -17.89 11.49
CA ARG A 111 19.21 -17.98 11.80
C ARG A 111 19.91 -16.65 11.58
N ASP A 112 19.61 -15.97 10.47
CA ASP A 112 20.22 -14.70 10.10
C ASP A 112 19.83 -13.57 11.06
N ILE A 113 18.55 -13.45 11.41
CA ILE A 113 18.09 -12.47 12.41
C ILE A 113 18.80 -12.69 13.75
N LEU A 114 18.81 -13.92 14.25
CA LEU A 114 19.43 -14.26 15.54
C LEU A 114 20.95 -14.07 15.52
N ALA A 115 21.60 -14.29 14.37
CA ALA A 115 23.03 -14.06 14.19
C ALA A 115 23.40 -12.57 14.12
N GLY A 116 22.41 -11.66 14.13
CA GLY A 116 22.62 -10.23 13.90
C GLY A 116 22.97 -9.91 12.44
N ARG A 117 22.62 -10.79 11.50
CA ARG A 117 22.62 -10.50 10.06
C ARG A 117 21.30 -9.80 9.71
N ARG A 118 21.27 -9.06 8.61
CA ARG A 118 20.07 -8.32 8.13
C ARG A 118 19.50 -9.03 6.92
N PRO A 119 18.71 -10.11 7.07
CA PRO A 119 18.12 -10.77 5.92
C PRO A 119 17.09 -9.85 5.26
N GLN A 120 16.90 -10.04 3.95
CA GLN A 120 16.04 -9.20 3.13
C GLN A 120 14.72 -9.90 2.83
N ILE A 121 13.60 -9.33 3.30
CA ILE A 121 12.26 -9.71 2.85
C ILE A 121 11.94 -8.91 1.58
N VAL A 122 11.50 -9.59 0.52
CA VAL A 122 11.14 -8.94 -0.73
C VAL A 122 9.62 -8.91 -0.90
N ILE A 123 9.06 -7.71 -1.06
CA ILE A 123 7.65 -7.50 -1.42
C ILE A 123 7.56 -7.29 -2.91
N PHE A 124 7.06 -8.27 -3.64
CA PHE A 124 6.74 -8.15 -5.05
C PHE A 124 5.30 -7.67 -5.21
N HIS A 125 5.06 -6.46 -5.71
CA HIS A 125 3.70 -5.95 -5.87
C HIS A 125 3.40 -5.57 -7.32
N ASN A 126 2.20 -5.89 -7.78
CA ASN A 126 1.79 -5.63 -9.15
C ASN A 126 1.50 -4.14 -9.36
N LYS A 127 2.44 -3.45 -10.03
CA LYS A 127 2.33 -2.01 -10.29
C LYS A 127 1.66 -1.68 -11.62
N GLN A 128 1.29 -2.71 -12.39
CA GLN A 128 0.40 -2.56 -13.55
C GLN A 128 -1.04 -2.31 -13.12
N TYR A 129 -1.47 -2.84 -11.97
CA TYR A 129 -2.71 -2.44 -11.30
C TYR A 129 -2.37 -1.47 -10.16
N TYR A 130 -2.13 -0.21 -10.53
CA TYR A 130 -1.48 0.81 -9.71
C TYR A 130 -2.09 0.97 -8.30
N THR A 131 -3.41 1.16 -8.22
CA THR A 131 -4.11 1.41 -6.95
C THR A 131 -4.05 0.21 -5.99
N PRO A 132 -4.53 -1.00 -6.35
CA PRO A 132 -4.46 -2.14 -5.44
C PRO A 132 -3.02 -2.60 -5.15
N GLY A 133 -2.10 -2.51 -6.12
CA GLY A 133 -0.69 -2.85 -5.89
C GLY A 133 -0.01 -1.98 -4.83
N ASN A 134 -0.24 -0.66 -4.86
CA ASN A 134 0.31 0.25 -3.86
C ASN A 134 -0.33 0.07 -2.48
N ILE A 135 -1.65 -0.19 -2.41
CA ILE A 135 -2.34 -0.45 -1.14
C ILE A 135 -1.85 -1.76 -0.52
N ALA A 136 -1.70 -2.81 -1.32
CA ALA A 136 -1.12 -4.07 -0.85
C ALA A 136 0.32 -3.87 -0.37
N SER A 137 1.17 -3.19 -1.14
CA SER A 137 2.55 -2.91 -0.74
C SER A 137 2.66 -2.12 0.57
N GLY A 138 1.85 -1.05 0.72
CA GLY A 138 1.83 -0.26 1.94
C GLY A 138 1.35 -1.07 3.16
N GLY A 139 0.30 -1.87 2.99
CA GLY A 139 -0.19 -2.79 4.02
C GLY A 139 0.84 -3.84 4.44
N LEU A 140 1.54 -4.44 3.47
CA LEU A 140 2.59 -5.43 3.72
C LEU A 140 3.80 -4.80 4.44
N GLN A 141 4.22 -3.60 4.05
CA GLN A 141 5.30 -2.88 4.75
C GLN A 141 4.92 -2.56 6.20
N ALA A 142 3.70 -2.10 6.45
CA ALA A 142 3.22 -1.83 7.80
C ALA A 142 3.16 -3.11 8.65
N ALA A 143 2.68 -4.22 8.07
CA ALA A 143 2.65 -5.53 8.72
C ALA A 143 4.05 -6.05 9.07
N ILE A 144 5.00 -5.94 8.13
CA ILE A 144 6.39 -6.36 8.33
C ILE A 144 7.07 -5.48 9.38
N ALA A 145 6.86 -4.16 9.36
CA ALA A 145 7.39 -3.25 10.37
C ALA A 145 6.84 -3.57 11.78
N ALA A 146 5.56 -3.96 11.87
CA ALA A 146 4.96 -4.42 13.13
C ALA A 146 5.58 -5.74 13.61
N ALA A 147 5.83 -6.70 12.71
CA ALA A 147 6.53 -7.94 13.02
C ALA A 147 7.98 -7.69 13.48
N VAL A 148 8.69 -6.73 12.87
CA VAL A 148 10.02 -6.32 13.33
C VAL A 148 9.98 -5.77 14.76
N ALA A 149 8.92 -5.03 15.12
CA ALA A 149 8.78 -4.46 16.45
C ALA A 149 8.54 -5.51 17.56
N THR A 150 8.10 -6.71 17.22
CA THR A 150 7.91 -7.82 18.19
C THR A 150 9.16 -8.69 18.36
N LEU A 151 10.17 -8.54 17.51
CA LEU A 151 11.43 -9.27 17.66
C LEU A 151 12.15 -8.86 18.95
N PRO A 152 12.87 -9.80 19.61
CA PRO A 152 13.69 -9.49 20.77
C PRO A 152 14.71 -8.40 20.41
N LYS A 153 14.66 -7.26 21.10
CA LYS A 153 15.69 -6.23 20.96
C LYS A 153 16.97 -6.80 21.58
N GLY A 154 17.97 -7.09 20.73
CA GLY A 154 19.28 -7.55 21.17
C GLY A 154 19.81 -6.66 22.31
N GLY A 155 20.37 -7.30 23.33
CA GLY A 155 20.67 -6.70 24.64
C GLY A 155 21.38 -5.35 24.56
N ASN A 156 21.15 -4.52 25.59
CA ASN A 156 21.78 -3.22 25.79
C ASN A 156 23.31 -3.35 25.95
N GLY A 157 24.03 -3.49 24.84
CA GLY A 157 25.46 -3.25 24.77
C GLY A 157 25.74 -1.82 25.21
N SER A 158 26.53 -1.67 26.26
CA SER A 158 26.95 -0.43 26.89
C SER A 158 27.82 0.42 25.96
N GLY A 159 27.58 1.74 25.94
CA GLY A 159 28.60 2.76 25.66
C GLY A 159 28.67 3.40 24.27
N THR A 160 28.03 2.89 23.22
CA THR A 160 28.05 3.55 21.89
C THR A 160 26.84 4.46 21.68
N PHE A 161 27.10 5.75 21.49
CA PHE A 161 26.10 6.74 21.09
C PHE A 161 25.35 6.23 19.85
N THR A 162 24.04 6.01 19.99
CA THR A 162 23.15 5.63 18.88
C THR A 162 22.11 6.75 18.76
N PRO A 163 22.07 7.48 17.64
CA PRO A 163 21.07 8.52 17.45
C PRO A 163 19.66 7.92 17.47
N GLY A 164 18.72 8.63 18.07
CA GLY A 164 17.32 8.26 18.07
C GLY A 164 16.70 8.42 16.67
N PRO A 165 15.68 7.63 16.32
CA PRO A 165 15.11 7.68 14.98
C PRO A 165 14.27 8.94 14.77
N LEU A 166 14.32 9.49 13.55
CA LEU A 166 13.34 10.48 13.09
C LEU A 166 12.07 9.73 12.63
N VAL A 167 10.93 10.02 13.26
CA VAL A 167 9.66 9.35 12.99
C VAL A 167 8.69 10.34 12.37
N VAL A 168 8.22 10.08 11.16
CA VAL A 168 7.21 10.92 10.50
C VAL A 168 5.83 10.56 11.03
N GLU A 169 5.17 11.49 11.72
CA GLU A 169 3.78 11.36 12.15
C GLU A 169 2.85 11.92 11.09
N GLN A 170 2.12 11.05 10.41
CA GLN A 170 1.29 11.43 9.26
C GLN A 170 -0.08 11.92 9.70
N TYR A 171 -0.40 13.18 9.39
CA TYR A 171 -1.72 13.77 9.55
C TYR A 171 -2.40 13.90 8.19
N VAL A 172 -3.35 13.01 7.92
CA VAL A 172 -4.09 12.96 6.66
C VAL A 172 -5.16 14.04 6.65
N LEU A 173 -4.96 15.10 5.86
CA LEU A 173 -5.89 16.22 5.78
C LEU A 173 -7.02 15.93 4.80
N THR A 174 -8.22 16.41 5.12
CA THR A 174 -9.45 16.35 4.32
C THR A 174 -10.13 14.98 4.19
N ASN A 175 -9.39 13.88 4.03
CA ASN A 175 -9.93 12.53 3.90
C ASN A 175 -9.14 11.51 4.74
N PRO A 176 -9.34 11.47 6.07
CA PRO A 176 -8.53 10.65 6.99
C PRO A 176 -8.66 9.14 6.77
N ALA A 177 -9.83 8.66 6.32
CA ALA A 177 -10.09 7.26 6.03
C ALA A 177 -9.60 6.83 4.63
N LEU A 178 -9.00 7.74 3.86
CA LEU A 178 -8.65 7.54 2.44
C LEU A 178 -9.85 6.98 1.64
N ASN A 179 -11.04 7.50 1.95
CA ASN A 179 -12.31 7.11 1.36
C ASN A 179 -12.33 7.52 -0.13
N TYR A 180 -12.38 6.55 -1.03
CA TYR A 180 -12.38 6.80 -2.47
C TYR A 180 -13.69 7.35 -3.00
N VAL A 181 -14.82 7.21 -2.29
CA VAL A 181 -16.07 7.88 -2.67
C VAL A 181 -15.89 9.40 -2.55
N GLN A 182 -15.25 9.86 -1.47
CA GLN A 182 -14.96 11.28 -1.27
C GLN A 182 -14.02 11.85 -2.34
N PHE A 183 -13.04 11.08 -2.79
CA PHE A 183 -12.10 11.48 -3.83
C PHE A 183 -12.70 11.31 -5.24
N LEU A 184 -13.01 10.07 -5.63
CA LEU A 184 -13.27 9.68 -7.00
C LEU A 184 -14.74 9.85 -7.39
N LEU A 185 -15.70 9.43 -6.56
CA LEU A 185 -17.13 9.58 -6.91
C LEU A 185 -17.51 11.07 -7.05
N ARG A 186 -17.00 11.92 -6.15
CA ARG A 186 -17.17 13.39 -6.20
C ARG A 186 -16.71 14.01 -7.51
N ALA A 187 -15.68 13.44 -8.14
CA ALA A 187 -15.18 13.93 -9.42
C ALA A 187 -15.87 13.27 -10.63
N VAL A 188 -16.21 11.99 -10.53
CA VAL A 188 -16.71 11.19 -11.66
C VAL A 188 -18.17 11.46 -11.96
N LEU A 189 -19.04 11.71 -10.97
CA LEU A 189 -20.45 12.03 -11.23
C LEU A 189 -20.63 13.31 -12.07
N PRO A 190 -20.01 14.46 -11.73
CA PRO A 190 -20.11 15.66 -12.57
C PRO A 190 -19.48 15.44 -13.94
N THR A 191 -18.47 14.57 -14.02
CA THR A 191 -17.82 14.19 -15.29
C THR A 191 -18.75 13.40 -16.21
N VAL A 192 -19.57 12.50 -15.69
CA VAL A 192 -20.60 11.87 -16.54
C VAL A 192 -21.64 12.91 -16.95
N LEU A 193 -22.06 13.75 -15.99
CA LEU A 193 -23.11 14.73 -16.22
C LEU A 193 -22.71 15.75 -17.30
N HIS A 194 -21.45 16.22 -17.35
CA HIS A 194 -21.02 17.18 -18.38
C HIS A 194 -21.05 16.56 -19.78
N VAL A 195 -20.68 15.28 -19.93
CA VAL A 195 -20.73 14.57 -21.22
C VAL A 195 -22.18 14.51 -21.70
N ILE A 196 -23.09 14.09 -20.82
CA ILE A 196 -24.52 14.00 -21.15
C ILE A 196 -25.12 15.39 -21.45
N THR A 197 -24.72 16.41 -20.70
CA THR A 197 -25.14 17.80 -20.90
C THR A 197 -24.71 18.31 -22.27
N ALA A 198 -23.47 18.07 -22.67
CA ALA A 198 -22.96 18.46 -23.98
C ALA A 198 -23.72 17.74 -25.11
N ILE A 199 -23.93 16.43 -24.96
CA ILE A 199 -24.69 15.62 -25.92
C ILE A 199 -26.13 16.12 -26.03
N ALA A 200 -26.78 16.47 -24.91
CA ALA A 200 -28.13 17.00 -24.89
C ALA A 200 -28.22 18.36 -25.61
N GLY A 201 -27.27 19.27 -25.39
CA GLY A 201 -27.20 20.54 -26.13
C GLY A 201 -27.01 20.33 -27.63
N GLY A 202 -26.10 19.43 -28.02
CA GLY A 202 -25.90 19.04 -29.42
C GLY A 202 -27.13 18.39 -30.05
N TYR A 203 -27.81 17.50 -29.33
CA TYR A 203 -29.04 16.84 -29.79
C TYR A 203 -30.21 17.83 -29.95
N ALA A 204 -30.37 18.74 -28.99
CA ALA A 204 -31.41 19.78 -29.01
C ALA A 204 -31.28 20.65 -30.27
N VAL A 205 -30.08 21.17 -30.56
CA VAL A 205 -29.86 22.00 -31.75
C VAL A 205 -29.83 21.16 -33.03
N GLY A 206 -29.21 19.98 -33.00
CA GLY A 206 -29.00 19.15 -34.18
C GLY A 206 -30.26 18.52 -34.74
N SER A 207 -31.23 18.25 -33.87
CA SER A 207 -32.54 17.77 -34.28
C SER A 207 -33.25 18.73 -35.24
N GLU A 208 -32.96 20.04 -35.23
CA GLU A 208 -33.58 21.04 -36.11
C GLU A 208 -33.10 20.99 -37.57
N PHE A 209 -32.00 20.29 -37.85
CA PHE A 209 -31.48 20.16 -39.21
C PHE A 209 -32.06 18.96 -39.98
N ARG A 210 -32.58 17.94 -39.28
CA ARG A 210 -33.00 16.67 -39.90
C ARG A 210 -34.34 16.15 -39.41
N LEU A 211 -34.68 16.37 -38.13
CA LEU A 211 -35.88 15.83 -37.49
C LEU A 211 -36.99 16.87 -37.32
N ARG A 212 -36.61 18.14 -37.22
CA ARG A 212 -37.48 19.29 -37.00
C ARG A 212 -37.19 20.37 -38.03
N ASN A 213 -37.70 21.58 -37.81
CA ASN A 213 -37.65 22.67 -38.77
C ASN A 213 -36.96 23.90 -38.15
N LEU A 214 -35.78 24.21 -38.70
CA LEU A 214 -34.98 25.38 -38.33
C LEU A 214 -35.73 26.71 -38.49
N ARG A 215 -36.56 26.89 -39.53
CA ARG A 215 -37.29 28.15 -39.75
C ARG A 215 -38.32 28.38 -38.65
N GLU A 216 -39.13 27.37 -38.37
CA GLU A 216 -40.11 27.43 -37.28
C GLU A 216 -39.46 27.70 -35.91
N TRP A 217 -38.24 27.21 -35.68
CA TRP A 217 -37.50 27.50 -34.47
C TRP A 217 -37.15 28.99 -34.35
N ILE A 218 -36.59 29.57 -35.42
CA ILE A 218 -36.21 30.99 -35.47
C ILE A 218 -37.45 31.89 -35.43
N ASP A 219 -38.53 31.50 -36.11
CA ASP A 219 -39.79 32.24 -36.12
C ASP A 219 -40.48 32.24 -34.74
N ALA A 220 -40.44 31.11 -34.03
CA ALA A 220 -40.93 31.03 -32.65
C ALA A 220 -40.15 31.97 -31.70
N ALA A 221 -38.91 32.32 -32.04
CA ALA A 221 -38.07 33.26 -31.32
C ALA A 221 -38.25 34.73 -31.77
N GLY A 222 -39.15 35.01 -32.71
CA GLY A 222 -39.34 36.35 -33.28
C GLY A 222 -38.18 36.79 -34.17
N GLY A 223 -37.47 35.86 -34.80
CA GLY A 223 -36.35 36.15 -35.71
C GLY A 223 -35.00 36.39 -35.03
N SER A 224 -34.94 36.41 -33.69
CA SER A 224 -33.69 36.61 -32.95
C SER A 224 -32.95 35.28 -32.70
N PRO A 225 -31.73 35.08 -33.24
CA PRO A 225 -30.94 33.87 -32.98
C PRO A 225 -30.55 33.72 -31.50
N LEU A 226 -30.38 34.84 -30.77
CA LEU A 226 -30.04 34.82 -29.36
C LEU A 226 -31.21 34.25 -28.55
N THR A 227 -32.41 34.80 -28.76
CA THR A 227 -33.65 34.35 -28.12
C THR A 227 -33.95 32.89 -28.47
N ALA A 228 -33.67 32.48 -29.71
CA ALA A 228 -33.83 31.10 -30.17
C ALA A 228 -32.92 30.14 -29.40
N LEU A 229 -31.64 30.49 -29.23
CA LEU A 229 -30.67 29.66 -28.52
C LEU A 229 -30.96 29.60 -27.02
N VAL A 230 -31.16 30.76 -26.36
CA VAL A 230 -31.47 30.82 -24.92
C VAL A 230 -32.74 30.04 -24.60
N GLY A 231 -33.84 30.31 -25.33
CA GLY A 231 -35.11 29.65 -25.11
C GLY A 231 -35.04 28.14 -25.35
N LYS A 232 -34.15 27.68 -26.24
CA LYS A 232 -33.97 26.25 -26.51
C LYS A 232 -33.18 25.53 -25.42
N LEU A 233 -32.14 26.17 -24.89
CA LEU A 233 -31.27 25.56 -23.88
C LEU A 233 -31.87 25.65 -22.46
N ALA A 234 -32.77 26.58 -22.19
CA ALA A 234 -33.33 26.83 -20.85
C ALA A 234 -34.01 25.59 -20.21
N PRO A 235 -34.83 24.77 -20.91
CA PRO A 235 -35.40 23.57 -20.32
C PRO A 235 -34.36 22.52 -19.93
N TYR A 236 -33.31 22.34 -20.74
CA TYR A 236 -32.20 21.44 -20.43
C TYR A 236 -31.42 21.92 -19.21
N PHE A 237 -31.14 23.23 -19.14
CA PHE A 237 -30.50 23.84 -17.98
C PHE A 237 -31.27 23.55 -16.68
N GLY A 238 -32.60 23.72 -16.69
CA GLY A 238 -33.45 23.40 -15.55
C GLY A 238 -33.36 21.93 -15.13
N ILE A 239 -33.41 20.98 -16.09
CA ILE A 239 -33.31 19.54 -15.78
C ILE A 239 -31.93 19.19 -15.22
N PHE A 240 -30.85 19.71 -15.82
CA PHE A 240 -29.50 19.40 -15.36
C PHE A 240 -29.14 20.07 -14.03
N ILE A 241 -29.77 21.19 -13.65
CA ILE A 241 -29.69 21.70 -12.27
C ILE A 241 -30.28 20.67 -11.29
N VAL A 242 -31.45 20.12 -11.61
CA VAL A 242 -32.06 19.08 -10.76
C VAL A 242 -31.16 17.84 -10.70
N MET A 243 -30.57 17.41 -11.82
CA MET A 243 -29.62 16.29 -11.82
C MET A 243 -28.36 16.60 -10.99
N MET A 244 -27.85 17.83 -11.02
CA MET A 244 -26.74 18.25 -10.15
C MET A 244 -27.14 18.22 -8.66
N ALA A 245 -28.37 18.63 -8.32
CA ALA A 245 -28.87 18.53 -6.95
C ALA A 245 -29.03 17.07 -6.50
N VAL A 246 -29.50 16.18 -7.38
CA VAL A 246 -29.56 14.73 -7.12
C VAL A 246 -28.17 14.16 -6.86
N GLU A 247 -27.18 14.54 -7.67
CA GLU A 247 -25.78 14.16 -7.49
C GLU A 247 -25.25 14.57 -6.11
N LEU A 248 -25.45 15.83 -5.71
CA LEU A 248 -25.06 16.32 -4.39
C LEU A 248 -25.81 15.58 -3.27
N GLY A 249 -27.08 15.25 -3.47
CA GLY A 249 -27.87 14.42 -2.55
C GLY A 249 -27.33 12.99 -2.40
N ILE A 250 -26.79 12.40 -3.47
CA ILE A 250 -26.11 11.10 -3.40
C ILE A 250 -24.82 11.22 -2.58
N ILE A 251 -23.97 12.21 -2.89
CA ILE A 251 -22.66 12.36 -2.23
C ILE A 251 -22.81 12.74 -0.74
N HIS A 252 -23.61 13.77 -0.45
CA HIS A 252 -23.71 14.34 0.89
C HIS A 252 -24.85 13.72 1.72
N GLY A 253 -25.90 13.24 1.07
CA GLY A 253 -27.03 12.57 1.73
C GLY A 253 -26.84 11.05 1.82
N LEU A 254 -26.73 10.33 0.70
CA LEU A 254 -26.65 8.87 0.72
C LEU A 254 -25.31 8.36 1.30
N PHE A 255 -24.19 8.94 0.88
CA PHE A 255 -22.86 8.55 1.36
C PHE A 255 -22.37 9.35 2.58
N GLN A 256 -23.16 10.32 3.06
CA GLN A 256 -22.86 11.11 4.27
C GLN A 256 -21.48 11.77 4.24
N ILE A 257 -21.01 12.19 3.06
CA ILE A 257 -19.69 12.79 2.89
C ILE A 257 -19.77 14.26 3.29
N PRO A 258 -18.86 14.78 4.14
CA PRO A 258 -18.92 16.16 4.58
C PRO A 258 -18.69 17.15 3.43
N PHE A 259 -19.41 18.27 3.51
CA PHE A 259 -19.20 19.47 2.70
C PHE A 259 -18.67 20.58 3.62
N ARG A 260 -17.51 21.17 3.30
CA ARG A 260 -16.80 22.07 4.23
C ARG A 260 -16.90 23.56 3.89
N GLY A 261 -17.02 23.92 2.61
CA GLY A 261 -16.94 25.30 2.13
C GLY A 261 -18.30 25.95 1.86
N ASP A 262 -18.36 26.80 0.82
CA ASP A 262 -19.55 27.54 0.43
C ASP A 262 -20.40 26.78 -0.61
N PRO A 263 -21.62 26.33 -0.26
CA PRO A 263 -22.50 25.60 -1.18
C PRO A 263 -23.09 26.49 -2.28
N ILE A 264 -23.22 27.80 -2.05
CA ILE A 264 -23.74 28.75 -3.04
C ILE A 264 -22.72 28.94 -4.17
N LEU A 265 -21.43 29.09 -3.83
CA LEU A 265 -20.36 29.20 -4.81
C LEU A 265 -20.27 27.95 -5.70
N VAL A 266 -20.34 26.76 -5.09
CA VAL A 266 -20.35 25.49 -5.84
C VAL A 266 -21.61 25.37 -6.72
N GLY A 267 -22.78 25.76 -6.20
CA GLY A 267 -24.03 25.78 -6.98
C GLY A 267 -23.98 26.74 -8.17
N ALA A 268 -23.39 27.93 -8.00
CA ALA A 268 -23.17 28.89 -9.07
C ALA A 268 -22.20 28.34 -10.11
N ALA A 269 -21.07 27.74 -9.68
CA ALA A 269 -20.12 27.09 -10.58
C ALA A 269 -20.75 25.93 -11.36
N ALA A 270 -21.64 25.15 -10.73
CA ALA A 270 -22.38 24.08 -11.39
C ALA A 270 -23.32 24.63 -12.49
N CYS A 271 -24.00 25.75 -12.23
CA CYS A 271 -24.82 26.41 -13.24
C CYS A 271 -23.96 26.84 -14.44
N LEU A 272 -22.79 27.43 -14.19
CA LEU A 272 -21.86 27.82 -15.26
C LEU A 272 -21.35 26.62 -16.06
N LEU A 273 -21.01 25.52 -15.39
CA LEU A 273 -20.61 24.26 -16.05
C LEU A 273 -21.68 23.77 -17.01
N ILE A 274 -22.94 23.73 -16.56
CA ILE A 274 -24.07 23.26 -17.36
C ILE A 274 -24.25 24.16 -18.59
N VAL A 275 -24.26 25.48 -18.43
CA VAL A 275 -24.39 26.42 -19.55
C VAL A 275 -23.23 26.26 -20.53
N ALA A 276 -21.99 26.14 -20.04
CA ALA A 276 -20.81 25.98 -20.89
C ALA A 276 -20.90 24.74 -21.78
N TYR A 277 -21.30 23.59 -21.22
CA TYR A 277 -21.38 22.35 -21.98
C TYR A 277 -22.62 22.27 -22.88
N LEU A 278 -23.76 22.83 -22.47
CA LEU A 278 -24.92 23.02 -23.37
C LEU A 278 -24.53 23.86 -24.60
N ALA A 279 -23.78 24.95 -24.38
CA ALA A 279 -23.29 25.81 -25.44
C ALA A 279 -22.25 25.12 -26.33
N LEU A 280 -21.29 24.40 -25.73
CA LEU A 280 -20.25 23.68 -26.47
C LEU A 280 -20.84 22.59 -27.37
N GLY A 281 -21.75 21.76 -26.85
CA GLY A 281 -22.43 20.74 -27.65
C GLY A 281 -23.25 21.34 -28.79
N SER A 282 -23.96 22.45 -28.51
CA SER A 282 -24.68 23.22 -29.51
C SER A 282 -23.75 23.77 -30.59
N LEU A 283 -22.61 24.33 -30.21
CA LEU A 283 -21.60 24.89 -31.11
C LEU A 283 -21.09 23.84 -32.10
N LEU A 284 -20.67 22.67 -31.61
CA LEU A 284 -20.16 21.58 -32.45
C LEU A 284 -21.20 21.13 -33.48
N GLN A 285 -22.47 21.11 -33.09
CA GLN A 285 -23.57 20.78 -33.98
C GLN A 285 -23.83 21.87 -35.04
N LEU A 286 -23.72 23.14 -34.67
CA LEU A 286 -23.86 24.28 -35.59
C LEU A 286 -22.70 24.40 -36.59
N LEU A 287 -21.52 23.89 -36.24
CA LEU A 287 -20.37 23.84 -37.14
C LEU A 287 -20.59 22.82 -38.26
N VAL A 288 -21.06 21.63 -37.92
CA VAL A 288 -21.12 20.48 -38.85
C VAL A 288 -22.47 20.34 -39.56
N ARG A 289 -23.59 20.72 -38.92
CA ARG A 289 -24.97 20.58 -39.45
C ARG A 289 -25.38 19.13 -39.80
N ASN A 290 -24.65 18.14 -39.29
CA ASN A 290 -24.98 16.72 -39.38
C ASN A 290 -25.08 16.17 -37.95
N LEU A 291 -26.21 15.55 -37.60
CA LEU A 291 -26.47 15.12 -36.23
C LEU A 291 -25.48 14.02 -35.77
N ALA A 292 -25.23 13.01 -36.60
CA ALA A 292 -24.33 11.92 -36.23
C ALA A 292 -22.88 12.40 -36.05
N LEU A 293 -22.37 13.20 -37.00
CA LEU A 293 -21.01 13.72 -36.95
C LEU A 293 -20.82 14.77 -35.83
N GLY A 294 -21.81 15.63 -35.59
CA GLY A 294 -21.77 16.60 -34.49
C GLY A 294 -21.77 15.94 -33.10
N LEU A 295 -22.56 14.89 -32.92
CA LEU A 295 -22.54 14.08 -31.69
C LEU A 295 -21.21 13.32 -31.52
N ALA A 296 -20.63 12.80 -32.61
CA ALA A 296 -19.32 12.16 -32.57
C ALA A 296 -18.22 13.13 -32.14
N LEU A 297 -18.18 14.36 -32.69
CA LEU A 297 -17.23 15.40 -32.26
C LEU A 297 -17.43 15.81 -30.80
N THR A 298 -18.69 15.91 -30.35
CA THR A 298 -19.01 16.19 -28.94
C THR A 298 -18.42 15.11 -28.05
N GLY A 299 -18.56 13.84 -28.45
CA GLY A 299 -17.91 12.71 -27.80
C GLY A 299 -16.39 12.81 -27.75
N ILE A 300 -15.75 13.08 -28.89
CA ILE A 300 -14.28 13.20 -29.01
C ILE A 300 -13.71 14.27 -28.08
N ILE A 301 -14.40 15.40 -27.91
CA ILE A 301 -13.92 16.50 -27.06
C ILE A 301 -14.28 16.27 -25.59
N CYS A 302 -15.51 15.83 -25.30
CA CYS A 302 -16.01 15.77 -23.93
C CYS A 302 -15.62 14.49 -23.19
N SER A 303 -15.46 13.35 -23.88
CA SER A 303 -15.18 12.05 -23.25
C SER A 303 -13.78 12.01 -22.60
N PRO A 304 -12.68 12.44 -23.25
CA PRO A 304 -11.36 12.50 -22.61
C PRO A 304 -11.23 13.52 -21.48
N ALA A 305 -12.21 14.43 -21.31
CA ALA A 305 -12.08 15.60 -20.45
C ALA A 305 -11.70 15.25 -19.00
N PHE A 306 -12.13 14.08 -18.50
CA PHE A 306 -11.75 13.57 -17.18
C PHE A 306 -10.23 13.50 -16.97
N GLY A 307 -9.49 12.98 -17.97
CA GLY A 307 -8.04 12.85 -17.89
C GLY A 307 -7.31 14.21 -17.86
N PHE A 308 -7.93 15.24 -18.43
CA PHE A 308 -7.40 16.61 -18.46
C PHE A 308 -7.89 17.48 -17.29
N ALA A 309 -8.85 17.00 -16.49
CA ALA A 309 -9.41 17.74 -15.35
C ALA A 309 -8.51 17.75 -14.12
N GLY A 310 -7.44 16.94 -14.10
CA GLY A 310 -6.47 16.93 -12.99
C GLY A 310 -6.78 15.94 -11.86
N VAL A 311 -7.84 15.13 -11.99
CA VAL A 311 -8.28 14.16 -10.96
C VAL A 311 -7.49 12.86 -11.05
N GLY A 312 -7.52 12.22 -12.24
CA GLY A 312 -6.82 10.96 -12.48
C GLY A 312 -5.31 11.13 -12.41
N PHE A 313 -4.77 12.18 -13.04
CA PHE A 313 -3.36 12.56 -12.97
C PHE A 313 -3.25 14.07 -12.70
N PRO A 314 -2.45 14.52 -11.72
CA PRO A 314 -2.40 15.93 -11.34
C PRO A 314 -1.91 16.84 -12.46
N ILE A 315 -2.48 18.05 -12.54
CA ILE A 315 -2.11 19.08 -13.53
C ILE A 315 -0.60 19.42 -13.47
N LEU A 316 -0.01 19.36 -12.27
CA LEU A 316 1.42 19.58 -12.05
C LEU A 316 2.31 18.62 -12.85
N GLY A 317 1.85 17.38 -13.07
CA GLY A 317 2.58 16.38 -13.85
C GLY A 317 2.30 16.42 -15.35
N MET A 318 1.26 17.15 -15.80
CA MET A 318 0.87 17.18 -17.21
C MET A 318 1.86 17.97 -18.07
N GLY A 319 2.09 17.53 -19.30
CA GLY A 319 2.85 18.29 -20.31
C GLY A 319 2.14 19.59 -20.73
N THR A 320 2.82 20.40 -21.54
CA THR A 320 2.33 21.70 -22.02
C THR A 320 0.99 21.58 -22.76
N PHE A 321 0.88 20.62 -23.68
CA PHE A 321 -0.37 20.34 -24.39
C PHE A 321 -1.49 19.93 -23.42
N GLY A 322 -1.21 19.03 -22.47
CA GLY A 322 -2.19 18.59 -21.47
C GLY A 322 -2.76 19.75 -20.67
N ARG A 323 -1.89 20.64 -20.17
CA ARG A 323 -2.30 21.84 -19.42
C ARG A 323 -3.07 22.84 -20.27
N ALA A 324 -2.65 23.07 -21.52
CA ALA A 324 -3.31 24.00 -22.44
C ALA A 324 -4.69 23.49 -22.87
N TRP A 325 -4.79 22.22 -23.28
CA TRP A 325 -6.05 21.59 -23.65
C TRP A 325 -7.02 21.56 -22.48
N GLY A 326 -6.54 21.16 -21.30
CA GLY A 326 -7.35 21.16 -20.07
C GLY A 326 -7.87 22.54 -19.70
N ALA A 327 -7.12 23.63 -19.97
CA ALA A 327 -7.55 24.99 -19.67
C ALA A 327 -8.79 25.43 -20.48
N LEU A 328 -9.00 24.83 -21.66
CA LEU A 328 -10.18 25.09 -22.50
C LEU A 328 -11.42 24.34 -22.01
N LEU A 329 -11.27 23.34 -21.14
CA LEU A 329 -12.38 22.50 -20.70
C LEU A 329 -13.06 23.08 -19.44
N PRO A 330 -14.36 23.45 -19.50
CA PRO A 330 -15.07 23.97 -18.32
C PRO A 330 -15.04 23.01 -17.12
N LEU A 331 -15.05 21.70 -17.37
CA LEU A 331 -14.99 20.67 -16.33
C LEU A 331 -13.78 20.82 -15.42
N ARG A 332 -12.60 21.12 -15.97
CA ARG A 332 -11.37 21.28 -15.18
C ARG A 332 -11.55 22.31 -14.06
N TRP A 333 -12.05 23.48 -14.44
CA TRP A 333 -12.20 24.60 -13.52
C TRP A 333 -13.32 24.35 -12.51
N TYR A 334 -14.42 23.71 -12.92
CA TYR A 334 -15.46 23.27 -11.99
C TYR A 334 -14.95 22.26 -10.96
N ILE A 335 -14.21 21.24 -11.39
CA ILE A 335 -13.63 20.24 -10.48
C ILE A 335 -12.68 20.89 -9.48
N GLN A 336 -11.88 21.85 -9.93
CA GLN A 336 -10.99 22.62 -9.06
C GLN A 336 -11.79 23.39 -7.97
N ILE A 337 -12.88 24.09 -8.36
CA ILE A 337 -13.78 24.78 -7.42
C ILE A 337 -14.44 23.78 -6.46
N LEU A 338 -14.89 22.63 -6.98
CA LEU A 338 -15.55 21.59 -6.20
C LEU A 338 -14.62 21.02 -5.13
N PHE A 339 -13.34 20.79 -5.44
CA PHE A 339 -12.38 20.28 -4.45
C PHE A 339 -11.98 21.34 -3.43
N ASP A 340 -11.76 22.59 -3.87
CA ASP A 340 -11.47 23.71 -2.98
C ASP A 340 -12.57 23.90 -1.92
N GLN A 341 -13.83 23.91 -2.35
CA GLN A 341 -14.97 24.18 -1.47
C GLN A 341 -15.50 22.92 -0.78
N ALA A 342 -15.79 21.84 -1.51
CA ALA A 342 -16.40 20.65 -0.92
C ALA A 342 -15.39 19.76 -0.17
N ALA A 343 -14.13 19.68 -0.60
CA ALA A 343 -13.12 18.83 0.03
C ALA A 343 -12.27 19.59 1.05
N ARG A 344 -11.66 20.72 0.66
CA ARG A 344 -10.75 21.47 1.53
C ARG A 344 -11.46 22.48 2.44
N GLY A 345 -12.55 23.09 1.96
CA GLY A 345 -13.25 24.15 2.69
C GLY A 345 -12.45 25.45 2.75
N VAL A 346 -11.71 25.78 1.67
CA VAL A 346 -10.89 27.00 1.63
C VAL A 346 -11.77 28.26 1.54
N PRO A 347 -11.29 29.42 2.04
CA PRO A 347 -12.01 30.68 1.91
C PRO A 347 -12.39 30.99 0.45
N PRO A 348 -13.63 31.47 0.18
CA PRO A 348 -14.11 31.72 -1.19
C PRO A 348 -13.19 32.60 -2.05
N ARG A 349 -12.47 33.55 -1.42
CA ARG A 349 -11.47 34.40 -2.09
C ARG A 349 -10.38 33.62 -2.82
N ASP A 350 -9.99 32.46 -2.31
CA ASP A 350 -8.92 31.63 -2.87
C ASP A 350 -9.43 30.76 -4.05
N THR A 351 -10.75 30.78 -4.30
CA THR A 351 -11.44 30.07 -5.40
C THR A 351 -11.95 31.02 -6.50
N VAL A 352 -11.65 32.32 -6.42
CA VAL A 352 -12.15 33.32 -7.41
C VAL A 352 -11.58 33.10 -8.81
N GLU A 353 -10.28 32.83 -8.93
CA GLU A 353 -9.61 32.62 -10.22
C GLU A 353 -10.28 31.52 -11.07
N PRO A 354 -10.43 30.26 -10.59
CA PRO A 354 -11.06 29.22 -11.40
C PRO A 354 -12.53 29.55 -11.73
N PHE A 355 -13.24 30.25 -10.84
CA PHE A 355 -14.60 30.71 -11.09
C PHE A 355 -14.68 31.73 -12.24
N MET A 356 -13.76 32.70 -12.27
CA MET A 356 -13.69 33.73 -13.32
C MET A 356 -13.29 33.13 -14.68
N VAL A 357 -12.39 32.15 -14.70
CA VAL A 357 -12.05 31.44 -15.94
C VAL A 357 -13.26 30.65 -16.45
N LEU A 358 -14.00 29.98 -15.57
CA LEU A 358 -15.23 29.28 -15.94
C LEU A 358 -16.29 30.23 -16.51
N CYS A 359 -16.49 31.41 -15.89
CA CYS A 359 -17.36 32.46 -16.44
C CYS A 359 -16.93 32.88 -17.85
N THR A 360 -15.62 33.06 -18.05
CA THR A 360 -15.06 33.46 -19.35
C THR A 360 -15.31 32.40 -20.42
N LEU A 361 -15.12 31.12 -20.09
CA LEU A 361 -15.41 30.00 -21.03
C LEU A 361 -16.90 29.93 -21.40
N VAL A 362 -17.81 30.20 -20.46
CA VAL A 362 -19.25 30.30 -20.75
C VAL A 362 -19.51 31.38 -21.79
N VAL A 363 -18.96 32.58 -21.58
CA VAL A 363 -19.12 33.72 -22.51
C VAL A 363 -18.57 33.37 -23.89
N ILE A 364 -17.40 32.73 -23.96
CA ILE A 364 -16.78 32.32 -25.22
C ILE A 364 -17.64 31.29 -25.96
N TYR A 365 -17.95 30.15 -25.33
CA TYR A 365 -18.68 29.07 -26.01
C TYR A 365 -20.09 29.48 -26.40
N PHE A 366 -20.80 30.17 -25.52
CA PHE A 366 -22.14 30.67 -25.80
C PHE A 366 -22.12 31.76 -26.88
N GLY A 367 -21.18 32.70 -26.79
CA GLY A 367 -21.01 33.77 -27.77
C GLY A 367 -20.72 33.23 -29.18
N VAL A 368 -19.78 32.28 -29.31
CA VAL A 368 -19.45 31.66 -30.60
C VAL A 368 -20.62 30.81 -31.13
N ALA A 369 -21.32 30.07 -30.28
CA ALA A 369 -22.52 29.33 -30.67
C ALA A 369 -23.61 30.27 -31.22
N TRP A 370 -23.84 31.39 -30.53
CA TRP A 370 -24.79 32.41 -30.97
C TRP A 370 -24.39 33.05 -32.30
N LEU A 371 -23.13 33.47 -32.45
CA LEU A 371 -22.60 34.03 -33.71
C LEU A 371 -22.75 33.02 -34.85
N ARG A 372 -22.44 31.74 -34.61
CA ARG A 372 -22.60 30.69 -35.61
C ARG A 372 -24.06 30.48 -35.98
N LEU A 373 -24.98 30.41 -35.02
CA LEU A 373 -26.42 30.30 -35.30
C LEU A 373 -26.92 31.49 -36.12
N ARG A 374 -26.44 32.70 -35.84
CA ARG A 374 -26.76 33.89 -36.65
C ARG A 374 -26.34 33.74 -38.11
N THR A 375 -25.18 33.13 -38.39
CA THR A 375 -24.76 32.85 -39.77
C THR A 375 -25.60 31.75 -40.42
N VAL A 376 -25.96 30.70 -39.66
CA VAL A 376 -26.73 29.56 -40.16
C VAL A 376 -28.18 29.97 -40.48
N ALA A 377 -28.80 30.79 -39.62
CA ALA A 377 -30.16 31.27 -39.80
C ALA A 377 -30.34 32.17 -41.04
N ARG A 378 -29.25 32.76 -41.54
CA ARG A 378 -29.24 33.63 -42.74
C ARG A 378 -28.88 32.88 -44.04
N ALA A 379 -28.38 31.65 -43.94
CA ALA A 379 -27.93 30.90 -45.11
C ALA A 379 -29.11 30.23 -45.85
N PRO A 380 -29.11 30.19 -47.20
CA PRO A 380 -30.09 29.42 -47.95
C PRO A 380 -29.94 27.92 -47.63
N ILE A 381 -31.07 27.26 -47.39
CA ILE A 381 -31.13 25.84 -47.02
C ILE A 381 -30.84 25.01 -48.29
N PRO A 382 -29.83 24.11 -48.29
CA PRO A 382 -29.62 23.21 -49.41
C PRO A 382 -30.85 22.32 -49.63
N ASN A 383 -31.29 22.15 -50.88
CA ASN A 383 -32.27 21.14 -51.22
C ASN A 383 -31.72 19.76 -50.81
N ALA A 384 -32.59 18.91 -50.28
CA ALA A 384 -32.21 17.55 -49.89
C ALA A 384 -31.58 16.84 -51.11
N PRO A 385 -30.40 16.22 -50.99
CA PRO A 385 -29.87 15.41 -52.08
C PRO A 385 -30.85 14.27 -52.35
N ASP A 386 -31.17 14.06 -53.63
CA ASP A 386 -32.01 12.96 -54.08
C ASP A 386 -31.47 11.62 -53.54
N LYS A 387 -32.37 10.80 -52.99
CA LYS A 387 -32.04 9.45 -52.57
C LYS A 387 -31.69 8.62 -53.80
N VAL A 388 -30.41 8.57 -54.18
CA VAL A 388 -29.91 7.54 -55.09
C VAL A 388 -29.85 6.22 -54.32
N VAL A 389 -30.93 5.45 -54.39
CA VAL A 389 -30.93 4.04 -54.03
C VAL A 389 -30.22 3.29 -55.16
N ARG A 390 -28.92 3.04 -55.01
CA ARG A 390 -28.26 1.98 -55.79
C ARG A 390 -28.29 0.71 -54.96
N GLU A 391 -29.18 -0.21 -55.32
CA GLU A 391 -29.09 -1.61 -54.88
C GLU A 391 -27.74 -2.16 -55.37
N ALA A 392 -26.84 -2.47 -54.45
CA ALA A 392 -25.65 -3.25 -54.76
C ALA A 392 -26.08 -4.69 -55.08
N PRO A 393 -25.43 -5.38 -56.03
CA PRO A 393 -25.78 -6.75 -56.39
C PRO A 393 -25.68 -7.66 -55.16
N ASP A 394 -26.79 -8.35 -54.85
CA ASP A 394 -26.91 -9.26 -53.71
C ASP A 394 -26.19 -10.57 -54.02
N GLN A 395 -24.88 -10.61 -53.80
CA GLN A 395 -24.20 -11.90 -53.63
C GLN A 395 -24.67 -12.51 -52.31
N ALA A 396 -25.34 -13.67 -52.38
CA ALA A 396 -25.76 -14.42 -51.21
C ALA A 396 -24.56 -15.03 -50.47
N GLY A 397 -24.70 -15.30 -49.18
CA GLY A 397 -23.65 -15.90 -48.36
C GLY A 397 -22.70 -14.91 -47.68
N VAL A 398 -21.72 -15.46 -46.94
CA VAL A 398 -20.83 -14.72 -46.03
C VAL A 398 -19.95 -13.71 -46.78
N VAL A 399 -19.42 -14.08 -47.94
CA VAL A 399 -18.53 -13.23 -48.75
C VAL A 399 -19.25 -11.99 -49.26
N GLY A 400 -20.49 -12.14 -49.74
CA GLY A 400 -21.30 -11.01 -50.20
C GLY A 400 -21.74 -10.09 -49.07
N ALA A 401 -22.02 -10.64 -47.88
CA ALA A 401 -22.29 -9.86 -46.69
C ALA A 401 -21.06 -9.06 -46.24
N PHE A 402 -19.87 -9.69 -46.24
CA PHE A 402 -18.60 -9.06 -45.92
C PHE A 402 -18.28 -7.89 -46.87
N SER A 403 -18.29 -8.12 -48.18
CA SER A 403 -17.90 -7.09 -49.17
C SER A 403 -18.84 -5.88 -49.15
N THR A 404 -20.14 -6.14 -48.96
CA THR A 404 -21.14 -5.07 -48.80
C THR A 404 -20.88 -4.25 -47.54
N GLU A 405 -20.67 -4.90 -46.40
CA GLU A 405 -20.50 -4.19 -45.13
C GLU A 405 -19.21 -3.38 -45.11
N TYR A 406 -18.10 -3.99 -45.58
CA TYR A 406 -16.81 -3.33 -45.71
C TYR A 406 -16.92 -2.07 -46.57
N GLY A 407 -17.57 -2.17 -47.74
CA GLY A 407 -17.81 -1.02 -48.62
C GLY A 407 -18.77 0.03 -48.04
N ARG A 408 -19.72 -0.36 -47.18
CA ARG A 408 -20.61 0.60 -46.48
C ARG A 408 -19.86 1.42 -45.46
N VAL A 409 -19.04 0.78 -44.62
CA VAL A 409 -18.26 1.49 -43.59
C VAL A 409 -17.35 2.54 -44.23
N LEU A 410 -16.68 2.23 -45.35
CA LEU A 410 -15.80 3.17 -46.04
C LEU A 410 -16.52 4.36 -46.68
N ARG A 411 -17.82 4.23 -46.99
CA ARG A 411 -18.60 5.28 -47.68
C ARG A 411 -19.45 6.13 -46.75
N ASP A 412 -19.87 5.61 -45.59
CA ASP A 412 -20.63 6.39 -44.61
C ASP A 412 -19.65 7.18 -43.72
N PRO A 413 -19.62 8.52 -43.81
CA PRO A 413 -18.65 9.33 -43.08
C PRO A 413 -18.84 9.30 -41.55
N GLY A 414 -20.06 9.02 -41.06
CA GLY A 414 -20.34 8.89 -39.64
C GLY A 414 -19.79 7.58 -39.08
N VAL A 415 -20.03 6.47 -39.78
CA VAL A 415 -19.53 5.15 -39.36
C VAL A 415 -18.02 5.03 -39.54
N PHE A 416 -17.47 5.50 -40.67
CA PHE A 416 -16.02 5.59 -40.88
C PHE A 416 -15.35 6.43 -39.79
N GLY A 417 -15.96 7.58 -39.48
CA GLY A 417 -15.54 8.47 -38.41
C GLY A 417 -15.46 7.77 -37.06
N LEU A 418 -16.44 6.94 -36.73
CA LEU A 418 -16.47 6.18 -35.47
C LEU A 418 -15.51 4.98 -35.47
N MET A 419 -15.49 4.14 -36.51
CA MET A 419 -14.76 2.86 -36.48
C MET A 419 -13.27 2.97 -36.83
N VAL A 420 -12.88 4.00 -37.58
CA VAL A 420 -11.52 4.15 -38.12
C VAL A 420 -10.87 5.43 -37.61
N LEU A 421 -11.48 6.59 -37.84
CA LEU A 421 -10.86 7.88 -37.53
C LEU A 421 -10.80 8.15 -36.02
N ALA A 422 -11.88 7.87 -35.29
CA ALA A 422 -11.93 8.12 -33.85
C ALA A 422 -10.84 7.34 -33.09
N PRO A 423 -10.61 6.02 -33.31
CA PRO A 423 -9.47 5.33 -32.72
C PRO A 423 -8.12 6.01 -32.96
N ILE A 424 -7.87 6.51 -34.18
CA ILE A 424 -6.61 7.23 -34.48
C ILE A 424 -6.51 8.52 -33.65
N ILE A 425 -7.57 9.33 -33.64
CA ILE A 425 -7.60 10.59 -32.88
C ILE A 425 -7.44 10.33 -31.38
N TYR A 426 -8.20 9.39 -30.81
CA TYR A 426 -8.11 9.06 -29.40
C TYR A 426 -6.75 8.45 -29.02
N GLY A 427 -6.11 7.70 -29.91
CA GLY A 427 -4.77 7.16 -29.70
C GLY A 427 -3.70 8.24 -29.55
N LEU A 428 -3.91 9.39 -30.18
CA LEU A 428 -3.02 10.56 -30.06
C LEU A 428 -3.41 11.47 -28.90
N LEU A 429 -4.72 11.68 -28.69
CA LEU A 429 -5.25 12.66 -27.73
C LEU A 429 -5.29 12.15 -26.29
N TYR A 430 -5.73 10.90 -26.07
CA TYR A 430 -5.96 10.37 -24.72
C TYR A 430 -4.69 10.20 -23.87
N PRO A 431 -3.51 9.80 -24.42
CA PRO A 431 -2.29 9.66 -23.62
C PRO A 431 -1.67 10.98 -23.16
N GLN A 432 -2.00 12.10 -23.80
CA GLN A 432 -1.35 13.40 -23.60
C GLN A 432 -1.24 13.87 -22.13
N PRO A 433 -2.29 13.81 -21.29
CA PRO A 433 -2.18 14.23 -19.89
C PRO A 433 -1.23 13.33 -19.09
N TYR A 434 -0.99 12.09 -19.54
CA TYR A 434 -0.23 11.08 -18.81
C TYR A 434 1.23 10.91 -19.29
N LEU A 435 1.67 11.67 -20.30
CA LEU A 435 3.03 11.56 -20.85
C LEU A 435 4.13 11.88 -19.82
N GLY A 436 3.82 12.68 -18.80
CA GLY A 436 4.74 12.93 -17.69
C GLY A 436 5.08 11.67 -16.89
N GLN A 437 4.19 10.67 -16.90
CA GLN A 437 4.19 9.37 -16.20
C GLN A 437 4.40 9.42 -14.67
N LEU A 438 5.33 10.23 -14.18
CA LEU A 438 5.75 10.37 -12.80
C LEU A 438 5.44 11.76 -12.28
N LEU A 439 5.05 11.81 -11.01
CA LEU A 439 4.89 13.05 -10.28
C LEU A 439 6.20 13.35 -9.57
N ARG A 440 6.87 14.43 -10.01
CA ARG A 440 8.15 14.90 -9.48
C ARG A 440 7.98 16.27 -8.86
N LYS A 441 8.81 16.57 -7.86
CA LYS A 441 8.91 17.90 -7.26
C LYS A 441 7.55 18.44 -6.78
N VAL A 442 6.77 17.60 -6.10
CA VAL A 442 5.54 18.00 -5.41
C VAL A 442 5.90 19.07 -4.37
N PRO A 443 5.30 20.27 -4.43
CA PRO A 443 5.67 21.35 -3.53
C PRO A 443 5.16 21.09 -2.12
N ILE A 444 6.05 21.17 -1.12
CA ILE A 444 5.74 21.10 0.30
C ILE A 444 6.17 22.38 1.03
N ALA A 445 5.53 22.66 2.15
CA ALA A 445 5.96 23.66 3.11
C ALA A 445 6.75 23.00 4.25
N VAL A 446 7.75 23.71 4.78
CA VAL A 446 8.43 23.29 6.02
C VAL A 446 8.28 24.40 7.06
N VAL A 447 7.95 23.99 8.29
CA VAL A 447 7.90 24.83 9.49
C VAL A 447 8.99 24.34 10.43
N ASP A 448 10.05 25.13 10.57
CA ASP A 448 11.23 24.77 11.37
C ASP A 448 11.23 25.54 12.70
N ASN A 449 10.82 24.87 13.79
CA ASN A 449 10.88 25.41 15.14
C ASN A 449 12.15 24.97 15.90
N ASP A 450 13.01 24.14 15.30
CA ASP A 450 14.23 23.64 15.94
C ASP A 450 15.44 24.51 15.58
N THR A 451 15.52 24.96 14.32
CA THR A 451 16.57 25.85 13.80
C THR A 451 18.01 25.34 14.00
N SER A 452 18.14 24.02 14.17
CA SER A 452 19.39 23.28 14.43
C SER A 452 20.15 22.89 13.15
N ASP A 453 21.35 22.32 13.29
CA ASP A 453 22.08 21.76 12.14
C ASP A 453 21.35 20.54 11.57
N LEU A 454 20.77 19.70 12.43
CA LEU A 454 19.92 18.58 12.02
C LEU A 454 18.72 19.06 11.17
N SER A 455 18.02 20.11 11.60
CA SER A 455 16.87 20.65 10.88
C SER A 455 17.25 21.16 9.49
N ARG A 456 18.39 21.85 9.36
CA ARG A 456 18.93 22.34 8.07
C ARG A 456 19.27 21.18 7.14
N LEU A 457 19.91 20.13 7.66
CA LEU A 457 20.22 18.92 6.88
C LEU A 457 18.94 18.24 6.41
N LEU A 458 17.93 18.12 7.27
CA LEU A 458 16.64 17.55 6.92
C LEU A 458 15.93 18.36 5.83
N ILE A 459 15.90 19.69 5.94
CA ILE A 459 15.33 20.56 4.90
C ILE A 459 16.08 20.40 3.58
N GLN A 460 17.41 20.28 3.62
CA GLN A 460 18.22 20.06 2.43
C GLN A 460 17.89 18.71 1.78
N MET A 461 17.74 17.64 2.56
CA MET A 461 17.37 16.32 2.03
C MET A 461 15.93 16.31 1.49
N LEU A 462 15.00 17.00 2.16
CA LEU A 462 13.63 17.17 1.67
C LEU A 462 13.58 17.91 0.32
N ASP A 463 14.46 18.89 0.07
CA ASP A 463 14.49 19.61 -1.21
C ASP A 463 15.26 18.86 -2.32
N ALA A 464 16.26 18.05 -1.92
CA ALA A 464 17.05 17.21 -2.80
C ALA A 464 16.27 16.02 -3.37
N ASP A 465 15.26 15.54 -2.66
CA ASP A 465 14.44 14.38 -3.05
C ASP A 465 13.78 14.51 -4.44
N GLU A 466 13.55 13.39 -5.15
CA GLU A 466 12.95 13.41 -6.50
C GLU A 466 11.42 13.66 -6.45
N ALA A 467 10.76 13.15 -5.41
CA ALA A 467 9.31 13.20 -5.25
C ALA A 467 8.81 14.58 -4.86
N ILE A 468 9.52 15.25 -3.95
CA ILE A 468 9.11 16.53 -3.33
C ILE A 468 10.10 17.66 -3.58
N ARG A 469 9.69 18.89 -3.29
CA ARG A 469 10.57 20.07 -3.17
C ARG A 469 10.05 20.99 -2.08
N VAL A 470 10.96 21.69 -1.41
CA VAL A 470 10.59 22.68 -0.39
C VAL A 470 10.25 23.99 -1.11
N ALA A 471 8.96 24.22 -1.36
CA ALA A 471 8.48 25.39 -2.10
C ALA A 471 8.24 26.60 -1.20
N VAL A 472 7.88 26.37 0.06
CA VAL A 472 7.61 27.41 1.06
C VAL A 472 8.34 27.05 2.35
N ARG A 473 9.09 27.99 2.91
CA ARG A 473 9.57 27.91 4.30
C ARG A 473 8.72 28.89 5.09
N ALA A 474 7.85 28.35 5.93
CA ALA A 474 6.87 29.14 6.66
C ALA A 474 7.36 29.34 8.10
N ASP A 475 7.22 30.57 8.60
CA ASP A 475 7.60 30.91 9.98
C ASP A 475 6.62 30.29 10.98
N THR A 476 5.35 30.13 10.59
CA THR A 476 4.31 29.55 11.42
C THR A 476 3.53 28.45 10.71
N LEU A 477 2.93 27.55 11.50
CA LEU A 477 2.00 26.54 10.96
C LEU A 477 0.80 27.18 10.25
N ALA A 478 0.34 28.35 10.71
CA ALA A 478 -0.77 29.07 10.09
C ALA A 478 -0.41 29.56 8.67
N ASP A 479 0.80 30.06 8.46
CA ASP A 479 1.27 30.49 7.14
C ASP A 479 1.42 29.30 6.17
N ALA A 480 1.92 28.17 6.69
CA ALA A 480 1.98 26.92 5.93
C ALA A 480 0.59 26.40 5.55
N GLN A 481 -0.39 26.49 6.45
CA GLN A 481 -1.79 26.15 6.19
C GLN A 481 -2.44 27.09 5.17
N ALA A 482 -2.12 28.38 5.21
CA ALA A 482 -2.59 29.33 4.21
C ALA A 482 -2.01 29.04 2.81
N ALA A 483 -0.73 28.68 2.73
CA ALA A 483 -0.09 28.23 1.48
C ALA A 483 -0.72 26.93 0.93
N LEU A 484 -1.06 25.99 1.82
CA LEU A 484 -1.82 24.78 1.47
C LEU A 484 -3.20 25.13 0.90
N GLY A 485 -3.92 26.06 1.54
CA GLY A 485 -5.22 26.55 1.08
C GLY A 485 -5.19 27.20 -0.30
N ARG A 486 -4.12 27.96 -0.61
CA ARG A 486 -3.89 28.57 -1.93
C ARG A 486 -3.35 27.58 -2.98
N ARG A 487 -3.04 26.34 -2.60
CA ARG A 487 -2.45 25.27 -3.44
C ARG A 487 -1.03 25.57 -3.90
N GLU A 488 -0.31 26.38 -3.14
CA GLU A 488 1.13 26.61 -3.34
C GLU A 488 1.92 25.37 -2.92
N VAL A 489 1.41 24.62 -1.94
CA VAL A 489 1.95 23.38 -1.41
C VAL A 489 0.85 22.32 -1.25
N PHE A 490 1.23 21.05 -1.14
CA PHE A 490 0.32 19.91 -0.91
C PHE A 490 0.66 19.10 0.35
N GLY A 491 1.69 19.51 1.08
CA GLY A 491 2.05 18.94 2.36
C GLY A 491 2.82 19.95 3.20
N ILE A 492 2.78 19.78 4.52
CA ILE A 492 3.48 20.60 5.51
C ILE A 492 4.26 19.65 6.40
N VAL A 493 5.57 19.87 6.54
CA VAL A 493 6.43 19.15 7.49
C VAL A 493 6.79 20.10 8.63
N GLY A 494 6.44 19.74 9.86
CA GLY A 494 6.87 20.43 11.06
C GLY A 494 8.12 19.78 11.66
N ILE A 495 9.11 20.60 12.02
CA ILE A 495 10.26 20.18 12.82
C ILE A 495 10.08 20.81 14.21
N PRO A 496 9.75 20.03 15.25
CA PRO A 496 9.46 20.58 16.57
C PRO A 496 10.74 21.07 17.27
N ALA A 497 10.59 22.04 18.18
CA ALA A 497 11.69 22.54 18.98
C ALA A 497 12.31 21.42 19.85
N GLY A 498 13.64 21.32 19.85
CA GLY A 498 14.39 20.29 20.57
C GLY A 498 14.50 18.94 19.84
N ALA A 499 14.13 18.86 18.56
CA ALA A 499 14.22 17.63 17.76
C ALA A 499 15.66 17.08 17.73
N GLU A 500 16.65 17.95 17.47
CA GLU A 500 18.07 17.59 17.52
C GLU A 500 18.48 17.02 18.87
N ARG A 501 18.03 17.66 19.95
CA ARG A 501 18.32 17.22 21.32
C ARG A 501 17.76 15.83 21.62
N GLU A 502 16.55 15.52 21.16
CA GLU A 502 15.95 14.19 21.37
C GLU A 502 16.68 13.11 20.57
N VAL A 503 17.00 13.38 19.30
CA VAL A 503 17.81 12.47 18.47
C VAL A 503 19.18 12.20 19.10
N PHE A 504 19.89 13.22 19.58
CA PHE A 504 21.18 13.04 20.26
C PHE A 504 21.09 12.43 21.68
N LYS A 505 19.89 12.30 22.26
CA LYS A 505 19.68 11.51 23.48
C LYS A 505 19.40 10.02 23.19
N GLY A 506 19.20 9.65 21.93
CA GLY A 506 18.71 8.33 21.55
C GLY A 506 17.17 8.21 21.56
N ASN A 507 16.46 9.31 21.82
CA ASN A 507 14.99 9.34 21.81
C ASN A 507 14.45 9.61 20.40
N SER A 508 13.26 9.11 20.11
CA SER A 508 12.61 9.36 18.82
C SER A 508 12.12 10.80 18.72
N ALA A 509 12.57 11.54 17.70
CA ALA A 509 12.00 12.85 17.37
C ALA A 509 10.88 12.69 16.35
N ARG A 510 9.71 13.25 16.65
CA ARG A 510 8.50 13.08 15.86
C ARG A 510 8.26 14.29 14.97
N LEU A 511 8.16 14.05 13.66
CA LEU A 511 7.99 15.08 12.65
C LEU A 511 6.54 15.06 12.16
N PRO A 512 5.66 15.99 12.60
CA PRO A 512 4.30 16.05 12.09
C PRO A 512 4.29 16.41 10.60
N ALA A 513 3.73 15.54 9.77
CA ALA A 513 3.55 15.71 8.34
C ALA A 513 2.06 15.82 7.99
N TYR A 514 1.57 17.03 7.74
CA TYR A 514 0.20 17.28 7.32
C TYR A 514 0.11 17.24 5.80
N VAL A 515 -0.56 16.25 5.22
CA VAL A 515 -0.57 16.06 3.76
C VAL A 515 -1.99 16.07 3.24
N ASP A 516 -2.22 16.81 2.15
CA ASP A 516 -3.53 16.94 1.52
C ASP A 516 -3.94 15.66 0.78
N SER A 517 -4.90 14.92 1.34
CA SER A 517 -5.46 13.72 0.71
C SER A 517 -6.67 13.98 -0.19
N ALA A 518 -6.94 15.24 -0.55
CA ALA A 518 -7.90 15.55 -1.60
C ALA A 518 -7.46 14.95 -2.95
N TYR A 519 -6.16 14.83 -3.21
CA TYR A 519 -5.62 14.14 -4.39
C TYR A 519 -4.68 13.02 -3.97
N PHE A 520 -5.11 11.76 -4.10
CA PHE A 520 -4.36 10.61 -3.59
C PHE A 520 -2.96 10.42 -4.20
N LEU A 521 -2.78 10.74 -5.49
CA LEU A 521 -1.46 10.68 -6.11
C LEU A 521 -0.49 11.71 -5.53
N LEU A 522 -0.96 12.93 -5.25
CA LEU A 522 -0.16 13.97 -4.60
C LEU A 522 0.15 13.59 -3.16
N TYR A 523 -0.85 13.12 -2.43
CA TYR A 523 -0.72 12.62 -1.06
C TYR A 523 0.34 11.51 -0.94
N ASN A 524 0.17 10.42 -1.69
CA ASN A 524 1.07 9.28 -1.63
C ASN A 524 2.50 9.68 -2.01
N ARG A 525 2.67 10.52 -3.03
CA ARG A 525 3.99 10.96 -3.48
C ARG A 525 4.67 11.90 -2.47
N ALA A 526 3.91 12.78 -1.82
CA ALA A 526 4.44 13.66 -0.79
C ALA A 526 4.86 12.88 0.47
N VAL A 527 4.00 11.98 0.97
CA VAL A 527 4.32 11.12 2.11
C VAL A 527 5.55 10.25 1.83
N GLN A 528 5.63 9.67 0.63
CA GLN A 528 6.78 8.89 0.19
C GLN A 528 8.07 9.72 0.24
N GLY A 529 8.10 10.89 -0.41
CA GLY A 529 9.28 11.76 -0.43
C GLY A 529 9.70 12.25 0.95
N ILE A 530 8.74 12.59 1.83
CA ILE A 530 9.04 12.98 3.22
C ILE A 530 9.68 11.81 3.99
N SER A 531 9.16 10.60 3.81
CA SER A 531 9.67 9.40 4.47
C SER A 531 11.05 8.99 3.95
N GLU A 532 11.27 9.06 2.63
CA GLU A 532 12.56 8.79 1.96
C GLU A 532 13.64 9.78 2.43
N ALA A 533 13.35 11.08 2.41
CA ALA A 533 14.28 12.11 2.90
C ALA A 533 14.59 11.95 4.40
N THR A 534 13.58 11.68 5.23
CA THR A 534 13.77 11.46 6.67
C THR A 534 14.60 10.20 6.94
N GLY A 535 14.34 9.12 6.21
CA GLY A 535 15.12 7.89 6.28
C GLY A 535 16.57 8.07 5.83
N ALA A 536 16.81 8.91 4.83
CA ALA A 536 18.16 9.26 4.38
C ALA A 536 18.95 10.01 5.47
N VAL A 537 18.34 10.99 6.13
CA VAL A 537 18.97 11.70 7.27
C VAL A 537 19.24 10.76 8.42
N SER A 538 18.27 9.91 8.79
CA SER A 538 18.45 8.90 9.85
C SER A 538 19.64 7.97 9.54
N SER A 539 19.76 7.55 8.29
CA SER A 539 20.88 6.70 7.83
C SER A 539 22.22 7.44 7.88
N ASP A 540 22.27 8.72 7.49
CA ASP A 540 23.48 9.55 7.56
C ASP A 540 23.93 9.80 9.01
N LEU A 541 22.99 10.03 9.94
CA LEU A 541 23.29 10.19 11.36
C LEU A 541 23.90 8.92 11.97
N ILE A 542 23.35 7.75 11.62
CA ILE A 542 23.91 6.45 12.04
C ILE A 542 25.32 6.27 11.44
N ALA A 543 25.53 6.67 10.19
CA ALA A 543 26.83 6.61 9.53
C ALA A 543 27.88 7.51 10.22
N ARG A 544 27.53 8.74 10.61
CA ARG A 544 28.44 9.66 11.31
C ARG A 544 28.79 9.22 12.73
N GLY A 545 27.94 8.43 13.38
CA GLY A 545 28.21 7.84 14.70
C GLY A 545 29.16 6.64 14.68
N ALA A 546 29.46 6.07 13.50
CA ALA A 546 30.37 4.94 13.35
C ALA A 546 31.83 5.40 13.15
N ARG A 547 32.78 4.75 13.83
CA ARG A 547 34.23 4.95 13.59
C ARG A 547 34.60 4.53 12.15
N SER A 548 35.80 4.92 11.70
CA SER A 548 36.32 4.81 10.32
C SER A 548 36.43 3.39 9.72
N ASP A 549 36.06 2.34 10.44
CA ASP A 549 36.18 0.93 10.02
C ASP A 549 34.86 0.29 9.55
N GLY A 550 33.72 0.99 9.66
CA GLY A 550 32.41 0.54 9.12
C GLY A 550 31.76 -0.66 9.82
N SER A 551 32.42 -1.26 10.81
CA SER A 551 31.92 -2.41 11.58
C SER A 551 30.76 -2.02 12.51
N LEU A 552 30.86 -0.85 13.16
CA LEU A 552 29.81 -0.27 14.01
C LEU A 552 28.58 0.18 13.21
N TYR A 553 28.77 0.57 11.95
CA TYR A 553 27.66 0.97 11.06
C TYR A 553 26.69 -0.19 10.80
N ARG A 554 27.23 -1.39 10.53
CA ARG A 554 26.40 -2.61 10.41
C ARG A 554 25.73 -2.97 11.73
N ALA A 555 26.45 -2.92 12.85
CA ALA A 555 25.90 -3.25 14.16
C ALA A 555 24.76 -2.29 14.59
N ALA A 556 24.90 -0.99 14.32
CA ALA A 556 23.87 0.01 14.60
C ALA A 556 22.63 -0.17 13.72
N LEU A 557 22.80 -0.44 12.42
CA LEU A 557 21.69 -0.71 11.48
C LEU A 557 20.94 -2.00 11.80
N VAL A 558 21.64 -3.06 12.24
CA VAL A 558 21.01 -4.30 12.72
C VAL A 558 20.12 -4.01 13.93
N LYS A 559 20.59 -3.16 14.86
CA LYS A 559 19.84 -2.79 16.06
C LYS A 559 18.59 -1.96 15.76
N SER A 560 18.65 -1.05 14.79
CA SER A 560 17.53 -0.18 14.42
C SER A 560 16.54 -0.82 13.44
N ALA A 561 17.02 -1.71 12.55
CA ALA A 561 16.24 -2.35 11.50
C ALA A 561 16.81 -3.76 11.20
N PRO A 562 16.48 -4.78 12.03
CA PRO A 562 17.06 -6.12 11.94
C PRO A 562 16.70 -6.86 10.65
N VAL A 563 15.62 -6.45 9.98
CA VAL A 563 15.21 -6.98 8.68
C VAL A 563 15.23 -5.85 7.65
N GLU A 564 15.78 -6.12 6.47
CA GLU A 564 15.69 -5.21 5.33
C GLU A 564 14.43 -5.54 4.51
N VAL A 565 13.62 -4.53 4.17
CA VAL A 565 12.42 -4.72 3.36
C VAL A 565 12.68 -4.15 1.97
N LEU A 566 12.81 -5.03 0.98
CA LEU A 566 12.93 -4.64 -0.43
C LEU A 566 11.55 -4.60 -1.08
N ASN A 567 11.05 -3.40 -1.35
CA ASN A 567 9.78 -3.24 -2.04
C ASN A 567 9.97 -3.21 -3.56
N GLN A 568 9.79 -4.36 -4.22
CA GLN A 568 10.04 -4.54 -5.64
C GLN A 568 8.76 -4.37 -6.48
N PRO A 569 8.65 -3.31 -7.30
CA PRO A 569 7.52 -3.15 -8.23
C PRO A 569 7.62 -4.12 -9.41
N LEU A 570 6.51 -4.80 -9.73
CA LEU A 570 6.40 -5.67 -10.90
C LEU A 570 5.68 -4.99 -12.07
N PHE A 571 6.09 -5.33 -13.29
CA PHE A 571 5.47 -5.00 -14.60
C PHE A 571 5.40 -3.52 -14.99
N ASN A 572 5.49 -2.61 -14.02
CA ASN A 572 5.62 -1.17 -14.21
C ASN A 572 6.74 -0.63 -13.30
N PRO A 573 8.02 -0.92 -13.61
CA PRO A 573 9.16 -0.62 -12.75
C PRO A 573 9.39 0.88 -12.58
N THR A 574 9.09 1.67 -13.60
CA THR A 574 9.17 3.14 -13.53
C THR A 574 8.05 3.74 -12.70
N SER A 575 7.06 2.97 -12.23
CA SER A 575 5.90 3.45 -11.47
C SER A 575 5.06 4.48 -12.24
N GLY A 576 5.11 4.46 -13.57
CA GLY A 576 4.44 5.44 -14.42
C GLY A 576 2.91 5.26 -14.41
N TYR A 577 2.17 6.32 -14.08
CA TYR A 577 0.70 6.28 -14.07
C TYR A 577 0.12 6.04 -15.48
N GLY A 578 0.73 6.62 -16.51
CA GLY A 578 0.34 6.41 -17.91
C GLY A 578 0.43 4.96 -18.37
N SER A 579 1.52 4.26 -17.99
CA SER A 579 1.75 2.83 -18.30
C SER A 579 0.67 1.92 -17.73
N TYR A 580 0.02 2.34 -16.64
CA TYR A 580 -1.10 1.65 -16.03
C TYR A 580 -2.43 1.94 -16.75
N ILE A 581 -2.79 3.22 -16.86
CA ILE A 581 -4.16 3.61 -17.22
C ILE A 581 -4.41 3.57 -18.74
N VAL A 582 -3.41 3.92 -19.55
CA VAL A 582 -3.57 4.13 -20.99
C VAL A 582 -3.84 2.82 -21.75
N PRO A 583 -3.12 1.71 -21.52
CA PRO A 583 -3.39 0.44 -22.22
C PRO A 583 -4.82 -0.07 -22.02
N ALA A 584 -5.33 0.00 -20.79
CA ALA A 584 -6.71 -0.39 -20.48
C ALA A 584 -7.74 0.54 -21.15
N ALA A 585 -7.49 1.85 -21.09
CA ALA A 585 -8.34 2.84 -21.74
C ALA A 585 -8.39 2.66 -23.26
N PHE A 586 -7.26 2.33 -23.91
CA PHE A 586 -7.22 2.05 -25.34
C PHE A 586 -8.15 0.91 -25.74
N ILE A 587 -8.13 -0.22 -25.02
CA ILE A 587 -9.01 -1.36 -25.31
C ILE A 587 -10.48 -0.96 -25.12
N LEU A 588 -10.80 -0.17 -24.08
CA LEU A 588 -12.16 0.33 -23.88
C LEU A 588 -12.58 1.30 -24.99
N ILE A 589 -11.71 2.23 -25.38
CA ILE A 589 -11.96 3.17 -26.49
C ILE A 589 -12.26 2.37 -27.75
N LEU A 590 -11.44 1.36 -28.06
CA LEU A 590 -11.62 0.51 -29.23
C LEU A 590 -12.95 -0.25 -29.19
N GLN A 591 -13.30 -0.85 -28.04
CA GLN A 591 -14.62 -1.44 -27.84
C GLN A 591 -15.71 -0.41 -28.13
N GLN A 592 -15.62 0.76 -27.52
CA GLN A 592 -16.69 1.74 -27.55
C GLN A 592 -16.91 2.28 -28.96
N THR A 593 -15.84 2.62 -29.67
CA THR A 593 -15.89 3.09 -31.05
C THR A 593 -16.44 2.04 -32.01
N LEU A 594 -16.02 0.78 -31.84
CA LEU A 594 -16.49 -0.34 -32.65
C LEU A 594 -17.96 -0.67 -32.36
N LEU A 595 -18.35 -0.69 -31.08
CA LEU A 595 -19.71 -0.94 -30.61
C LEU A 595 -20.67 0.12 -31.16
N MET A 596 -20.31 1.40 -31.05
CA MET A 596 -21.09 2.52 -31.59
C MET A 596 -21.20 2.43 -33.11
N GLY A 597 -20.10 2.15 -33.82
CA GLY A 597 -20.10 1.99 -35.27
C GLY A 597 -20.99 0.84 -35.76
N ALA A 598 -20.84 -0.34 -35.17
CA ALA A 598 -21.64 -1.53 -35.50
C ALA A 598 -23.13 -1.34 -35.17
N ALA A 599 -23.45 -0.71 -34.04
CA ALA A 599 -24.84 -0.42 -33.68
C ALA A 599 -25.48 0.63 -34.60
N THR A 600 -24.71 1.63 -35.05
CA THR A 600 -25.16 2.67 -36.00
C THR A 600 -25.51 2.06 -37.36
N LEU A 601 -24.69 1.12 -37.85
CA LEU A 601 -24.95 0.38 -39.11
C LEU A 601 -26.25 -0.43 -39.06
N GLY A 602 -26.58 -1.01 -37.91
CA GLY A 602 -27.87 -1.68 -37.68
C GLY A 602 -29.05 -0.74 -37.92
N GLY A 603 -28.97 0.50 -37.42
CA GLY A 603 -29.99 1.53 -37.66
C GLY A 603 -30.05 1.99 -39.13
N VAL A 604 -28.91 2.13 -39.81
CA VAL A 604 -28.85 2.48 -41.25
C VAL A 604 -29.52 1.41 -42.11
N ALA A 605 -29.30 0.14 -41.80
CA ALA A 605 -29.96 -0.97 -42.49
C ALA A 605 -31.49 -0.92 -42.33
N PHE A 606 -32.01 -0.38 -41.23
CA PHE A 606 -33.45 -0.15 -41.04
C PHE A 606 -33.95 1.05 -41.86
N GLU A 607 -33.23 2.17 -41.85
CA GLU A 607 -33.58 3.41 -42.59
C GLU A 607 -33.59 3.23 -44.12
N GLN A 608 -32.76 2.32 -44.65
CA GLN A 608 -32.56 2.11 -46.09
C GLN A 608 -33.19 0.81 -46.65
N GLY A 609 -34.08 0.14 -45.90
CA GLY A 609 -34.76 -1.08 -46.38
C GLY A 609 -33.88 -2.34 -46.42
N GLY A 610 -32.72 -2.32 -45.76
CA GLY A 610 -31.72 -3.40 -45.72
C GLY A 610 -32.17 -4.71 -45.04
N LEU A 611 -33.36 -4.75 -44.44
CA LEU A 611 -33.99 -5.99 -43.95
C LEU A 611 -34.24 -6.99 -45.07
N GLY A 612 -34.64 -6.53 -46.26
CA GLY A 612 -34.81 -7.37 -47.45
C GLY A 612 -33.49 -7.97 -47.92
N ALA A 613 -32.44 -7.15 -47.99
CA ALA A 613 -31.09 -7.60 -48.37
C ALA A 613 -30.48 -8.59 -47.36
N ARG A 614 -30.67 -8.39 -46.05
CA ARG A 614 -30.24 -9.38 -45.03
C ARG A 614 -30.97 -10.72 -45.16
N ARG A 615 -32.27 -10.70 -45.50
CA ARG A 615 -33.06 -11.92 -45.72
C ARG A 615 -32.61 -12.68 -46.97
N ARG A 616 -32.29 -11.99 -48.07
CA ARG A 616 -31.82 -12.59 -49.33
C ARG A 616 -30.45 -13.28 -49.20
N ARG A 617 -29.61 -12.87 -48.24
CA ARG A 617 -28.26 -13.42 -48.01
C ARG A 617 -28.20 -14.60 -47.05
N GLY A 618 -29.27 -14.83 -46.26
CA GLY A 618 -29.27 -15.74 -45.11
C GLY A 618 -28.81 -15.03 -43.82
N MET A 619 -29.60 -15.16 -42.74
CA MET A 619 -29.43 -14.39 -41.51
C MET A 619 -28.11 -14.69 -40.78
N ALA A 620 -27.73 -15.97 -40.69
CA ALA A 620 -26.45 -16.38 -40.12
C ALA A 620 -25.27 -15.87 -40.98
N ALA A 621 -25.36 -16.03 -42.30
CA ALA A 621 -24.33 -15.58 -43.23
C ALA A 621 -24.16 -14.04 -43.21
N ALA A 622 -25.24 -13.29 -43.03
CA ALA A 622 -25.22 -11.84 -42.89
C ALA A 622 -24.48 -11.40 -41.62
N VAL A 623 -24.85 -11.95 -40.45
CA VAL A 623 -24.21 -11.61 -39.17
C VAL A 623 -22.72 -11.96 -39.19
N LEU A 624 -22.36 -13.15 -39.65
CA LEU A 624 -20.97 -13.61 -39.71
C LEU A 624 -20.14 -12.80 -40.72
N GLY A 625 -20.67 -12.51 -41.91
CA GLY A 625 -19.99 -11.69 -42.92
C GLY A 625 -19.75 -10.25 -42.45
N GLN A 626 -20.73 -9.65 -41.77
CA GLN A 626 -20.57 -8.33 -41.13
C GLN A 626 -19.55 -8.39 -39.99
N GLY A 627 -19.57 -9.46 -39.19
CA GLY A 627 -18.57 -9.73 -38.15
C GLY A 627 -17.14 -9.70 -38.70
N LEU A 628 -16.90 -10.41 -39.81
CA LEU A 628 -15.60 -10.44 -40.50
C LEU A 628 -15.20 -9.07 -41.07
N ALA A 629 -16.15 -8.29 -41.59
CA ALA A 629 -15.87 -6.94 -42.10
C ALA A 629 -15.39 -6.01 -40.98
N HIS A 630 -16.09 -6.02 -39.85
CA HIS A 630 -15.69 -5.26 -38.67
C HIS A 630 -14.35 -5.74 -38.10
N LEU A 631 -14.08 -7.05 -38.12
CA LEU A 631 -12.79 -7.60 -37.71
C LEU A 631 -11.65 -7.01 -38.53
N LEU A 632 -11.75 -7.06 -39.87
CA LEU A 632 -10.70 -6.54 -40.75
C LEU A 632 -10.51 -5.02 -40.60
N LEU A 633 -11.58 -4.27 -40.35
CA LEU A 633 -11.54 -2.82 -40.16
C LEU A 633 -10.97 -2.41 -38.79
N ALA A 634 -11.27 -3.17 -37.73
CA ALA A 634 -10.83 -2.87 -36.37
C ALA A 634 -9.41 -3.39 -36.06
N LEU A 635 -8.92 -4.42 -36.76
CA LEU A 635 -7.59 -4.99 -36.56
C LEU A 635 -6.44 -3.96 -36.65
N PRO A 636 -6.41 -3.04 -37.64
CA PRO A 636 -5.40 -1.97 -37.67
C PRO A 636 -5.44 -1.06 -36.44
N GLY A 637 -6.64 -0.67 -35.98
CA GLY A 637 -6.80 0.12 -34.76
C GLY A 637 -6.36 -0.64 -33.50
N PHE A 638 -6.62 -1.94 -33.47
CA PHE A 638 -6.18 -2.83 -32.39
C PHE A 638 -4.66 -2.97 -32.36
N ALA A 639 -4.04 -3.22 -33.52
CA ALA A 639 -2.59 -3.27 -33.65
C ALA A 639 -1.95 -1.90 -33.28
N LEU A 640 -2.55 -0.79 -33.72
CA LEU A 640 -2.13 0.55 -33.32
C LEU A 640 -2.10 0.67 -31.79
N TYR A 641 -3.16 0.25 -31.10
CA TYR A 641 -3.32 0.44 -29.65
C TYR A 641 -2.51 -0.51 -28.78
N VAL A 642 -2.34 -1.76 -29.20
CA VAL A 642 -1.74 -2.81 -28.36
C VAL A 642 -0.29 -3.09 -28.78
N ILE A 643 0.09 -2.77 -30.02
CA ILE A 643 1.43 -3.06 -30.56
C ILE A 643 2.23 -1.76 -30.76
N VAL A 644 1.68 -0.78 -31.50
CA VAL A 644 2.44 0.39 -31.97
C VAL A 644 2.55 1.48 -30.90
N LEU A 645 1.42 2.01 -30.41
CA LEU A 645 1.37 3.15 -29.49
C LEU A 645 2.07 2.87 -28.15
N PRO A 646 1.93 1.70 -27.51
CA PRO A 646 2.66 1.41 -26.28
C PRO A 646 4.18 1.53 -26.48
N ARG A 647 4.71 1.02 -27.60
CA ARG A 647 6.14 1.14 -27.94
C ARG A 647 6.53 2.58 -28.28
N ALA A 648 5.67 3.31 -28.98
CA ALA A 648 5.92 4.70 -29.36
C ALA A 648 5.96 5.66 -28.13
N TYR A 649 5.10 5.42 -27.14
CA TYR A 649 5.02 6.23 -25.91
C TYR A 649 5.90 5.73 -24.76
N GLY A 650 6.62 4.61 -24.95
CA GLY A 650 7.48 4.02 -23.91
C GLY A 650 6.72 3.33 -22.78
N PHE A 651 5.50 2.84 -23.03
CA PHE A 651 4.77 1.98 -22.10
C PHE A 651 5.22 0.52 -22.21
N THR A 652 5.09 -0.25 -21.14
CA THR A 652 5.44 -1.69 -21.13
C THR A 652 4.64 -2.47 -22.17
N ALA A 653 5.33 -3.17 -23.07
CA ALA A 653 4.72 -4.02 -24.11
C ALA A 653 5.61 -5.23 -24.42
N VAL A 654 5.52 -6.23 -23.54
CA VAL A 654 6.34 -7.47 -23.55
C VAL A 654 5.64 -8.66 -24.20
N GLY A 655 4.34 -8.55 -24.47
CA GLY A 655 3.55 -9.65 -25.05
C GLY A 655 3.98 -10.04 -26.46
N ARG A 656 3.87 -11.34 -26.76
CA ARG A 656 4.11 -11.89 -28.09
C ARG A 656 2.97 -11.52 -29.03
N VAL A 657 3.30 -10.93 -30.17
CA VAL A 657 2.30 -10.43 -31.15
C VAL A 657 1.27 -11.50 -31.56
N PRO A 658 1.64 -12.76 -31.86
CA PRO A 658 0.65 -13.79 -32.21
C PRO A 658 -0.35 -14.08 -31.10
N GLU A 659 0.10 -14.13 -29.83
CA GLU A 659 -0.75 -14.37 -28.67
C GLU A 659 -1.69 -13.19 -28.44
N VAL A 660 -1.19 -11.96 -28.59
CA VAL A 660 -1.98 -10.72 -28.49
C VAL A 660 -3.08 -10.68 -29.56
N LEU A 661 -2.77 -11.07 -30.79
CA LEU A 661 -3.76 -11.18 -31.87
C LEU A 661 -4.76 -12.32 -31.60
N ALA A 662 -4.31 -13.46 -31.07
CA ALA A 662 -5.17 -14.59 -30.75
C ALA A 662 -6.24 -14.25 -29.69
N LEU A 663 -5.93 -13.34 -28.76
CA LEU A 663 -6.89 -12.81 -27.79
C LEU A 663 -7.70 -11.62 -28.34
N GLY A 664 -7.09 -10.80 -29.20
CA GLY A 664 -7.75 -9.67 -29.86
C GLY A 664 -8.86 -10.05 -30.84
N ILE A 665 -8.71 -11.16 -31.58
CA ILE A 665 -9.72 -11.64 -32.54
C ILE A 665 -11.08 -11.93 -31.89
N PRO A 666 -11.18 -12.79 -30.85
CA PRO A 666 -12.47 -13.05 -30.21
C PRO A 666 -13.02 -11.82 -29.50
N PHE A 667 -12.17 -10.93 -28.97
CA PHE A 667 -12.61 -9.64 -28.41
C PHE A 667 -13.31 -8.76 -29.45
N ILE A 668 -12.67 -8.52 -30.61
CA ILE A 668 -13.24 -7.69 -31.69
C ILE A 668 -14.54 -8.30 -32.22
N LEU A 669 -14.58 -9.63 -32.40
CA LEU A 669 -15.79 -10.33 -32.82
C LEU A 669 -16.91 -10.22 -31.79
N ALA A 670 -16.62 -10.42 -30.49
CA ALA A 670 -17.60 -10.26 -29.43
C ALA A 670 -18.18 -8.86 -29.38
N VAL A 671 -17.36 -7.81 -29.49
CA VAL A 671 -17.83 -6.42 -29.55
C VAL A 671 -18.67 -6.16 -30.81
N SER A 672 -18.22 -6.66 -31.96
CA SER A 672 -18.95 -6.55 -33.23
C SER A 672 -20.33 -7.17 -33.16
N PHE A 673 -20.44 -8.41 -32.67
CA PHE A 673 -21.72 -9.10 -32.54
C PHE A 673 -22.61 -8.48 -31.47
N MET A 674 -22.04 -8.03 -30.35
CA MET A 674 -22.77 -7.24 -29.35
C MET A 674 -23.34 -5.97 -29.96
N GLY A 675 -22.57 -5.25 -30.79
CA GLY A 675 -23.04 -4.06 -31.51
C GLY A 675 -24.13 -4.35 -32.54
N GLN A 676 -24.05 -5.48 -33.24
CA GLN A 676 -25.10 -5.91 -34.15
C GLN A 676 -26.40 -6.26 -33.40
N PHE A 677 -26.29 -6.94 -32.25
CA PHE A 677 -27.42 -7.28 -31.38
C PHE A 677 -28.09 -6.02 -30.82
N VAL A 678 -27.30 -5.10 -30.24
CA VAL A 678 -27.79 -3.84 -29.67
C VAL A 678 -28.31 -2.91 -30.76
N GLY A 679 -27.66 -2.87 -31.92
CA GLY A 679 -28.09 -2.06 -33.08
C GLY A 679 -29.48 -2.43 -33.58
N ALA A 680 -29.90 -3.69 -33.44
CA ALA A 680 -31.25 -4.13 -33.81
C ALA A 680 -32.36 -3.53 -32.92
N TRP A 681 -32.01 -2.90 -31.80
CA TRP A 681 -32.98 -2.28 -30.89
C TRP A 681 -33.40 -0.89 -31.37
N PHE A 682 -32.62 -0.26 -32.25
CA PHE A 682 -32.79 1.15 -32.62
C PHE A 682 -33.34 1.32 -34.04
N ARG A 683 -34.32 2.22 -34.17
CA ARG A 683 -34.86 2.66 -35.47
C ARG A 683 -33.97 3.64 -36.20
N ARG A 684 -33.35 4.52 -35.43
CA ARG A 684 -32.58 5.67 -35.93
C ARG A 684 -31.12 5.41 -35.63
N ARG A 685 -30.26 5.74 -36.60
CA ARG A 685 -28.82 5.54 -36.45
C ARG A 685 -28.19 6.35 -35.31
N GLU A 686 -28.75 7.52 -34.97
CA GLU A 686 -28.20 8.42 -33.94
C GLU A 686 -28.49 7.95 -32.51
N THR A 687 -29.56 7.17 -32.29
CA THR A 687 -29.94 6.71 -30.95
C THR A 687 -28.87 5.79 -30.34
N ALA A 688 -28.22 4.97 -31.17
CA ALA A 688 -27.15 4.08 -30.72
C ALA A 688 -25.97 4.87 -30.11
N VAL A 689 -25.51 5.92 -30.80
CA VAL A 689 -24.39 6.75 -30.35
C VAL A 689 -24.73 7.47 -29.05
N LEU A 690 -25.94 8.05 -28.95
CA LEU A 690 -26.41 8.79 -27.77
C LEU A 690 -26.43 7.93 -26.50
N LEU A 691 -26.88 6.68 -26.61
CA LEU A 691 -27.03 5.80 -25.44
C LEU A 691 -25.70 5.16 -25.03
N LEU A 692 -24.94 4.68 -26.00
CA LEU A 692 -23.72 3.94 -25.72
C LEU A 692 -22.64 4.85 -25.15
N ILE A 693 -22.47 6.06 -25.68
CA ILE A 693 -21.39 6.96 -25.26
C ILE A 693 -21.45 7.31 -23.77
N ALA A 694 -22.65 7.46 -23.21
CA ALA A 694 -22.82 7.83 -21.81
C ALA A 694 -22.51 6.67 -20.84
N ILE A 695 -22.51 5.43 -21.31
CA ILE A 695 -22.20 4.24 -20.52
C ILE A 695 -20.69 3.96 -20.49
N SER A 696 -19.90 4.64 -21.33
CA SER A 696 -18.45 4.40 -21.47
C SER A 696 -17.67 4.63 -20.16
N LEU A 697 -17.90 5.74 -19.46
CA LEU A 697 -17.16 6.06 -18.23
C LEU A 697 -17.53 5.12 -17.07
N PRO A 698 -18.82 4.78 -16.83
CA PRO A 698 -19.16 3.74 -15.86
C PRO A 698 -18.51 2.37 -16.16
N LEU A 699 -18.47 1.95 -17.43
CA LEU A 699 -17.80 0.70 -17.81
C LEU A 699 -16.31 0.73 -17.50
N PHE A 700 -15.63 1.87 -17.66
CA PHE A 700 -14.21 2.01 -17.36
C PHE A 700 -13.86 1.65 -15.91
N PHE A 701 -14.69 2.07 -14.96
CA PHE A 701 -14.48 1.74 -13.55
C PHE A 701 -14.95 0.32 -13.20
N LEU A 702 -15.96 -0.20 -13.92
CA LEU A 702 -16.50 -1.53 -13.66
C LEU A 702 -15.55 -2.67 -14.06
N VAL A 703 -14.64 -2.42 -15.00
CA VAL A 703 -13.69 -3.43 -15.53
C VAL A 703 -12.65 -3.90 -14.52
N GLY A 704 -12.36 -3.15 -13.45
CA GLY A 704 -11.43 -3.61 -12.41
C GLY A 704 -10.01 -3.05 -12.46
N VAL A 705 -9.64 -2.33 -13.54
CA VAL A 705 -8.30 -1.73 -13.66
C VAL A 705 -8.21 -0.45 -12.85
N SER A 706 -9.14 0.47 -13.07
CA SER A 706 -9.18 1.78 -12.41
C SER A 706 -9.63 1.73 -10.96
N TRP A 707 -10.40 0.69 -10.63
CA TRP A 707 -10.98 0.43 -9.32
C TRP A 707 -10.91 -1.08 -9.08
N PRO A 708 -10.35 -1.58 -7.97
CA PRO A 708 -10.11 -3.01 -7.81
C PRO A 708 -11.40 -3.82 -7.82
N LEU A 709 -11.35 -4.97 -8.48
CA LEU A 709 -12.49 -5.88 -8.60
C LEU A 709 -13.02 -6.27 -7.24
N GLU A 710 -12.14 -6.51 -6.26
CA GLU A 710 -12.44 -6.87 -4.88
C GLU A 710 -13.37 -5.86 -4.19
N ALA A 711 -13.26 -4.57 -4.53
CA ALA A 711 -14.10 -3.50 -3.98
C ALA A 711 -15.45 -3.34 -4.71
N ILE A 712 -15.62 -3.90 -5.91
CA ILE A 712 -16.89 -3.83 -6.65
C ILE A 712 -17.86 -4.86 -6.08
N PRO A 713 -19.13 -4.49 -5.77
CA PRO A 713 -20.14 -5.44 -5.31
C PRO A 713 -20.28 -6.65 -6.24
N ASN A 714 -20.47 -7.85 -5.66
CA ASN A 714 -20.47 -9.10 -6.44
C ASN A 714 -21.51 -9.11 -7.57
N SER A 715 -22.70 -8.55 -7.37
CA SER A 715 -23.74 -8.46 -8.40
C SER A 715 -23.28 -7.65 -9.62
N LEU A 716 -22.64 -6.51 -9.38
CA LEU A 716 -22.07 -5.65 -10.42
C LEU A 716 -20.85 -6.29 -11.09
N ARG A 717 -19.99 -6.95 -10.30
CA ARG A 717 -18.84 -7.70 -10.81
C ARG A 717 -19.28 -8.80 -11.76
N ILE A 718 -20.30 -9.58 -11.42
CA ILE A 718 -20.86 -10.62 -12.29
C ILE A 718 -21.49 -10.00 -13.54
N ALA A 719 -22.29 -8.94 -13.39
CA ALA A 719 -22.89 -8.23 -14.51
C ALA A 719 -21.84 -7.65 -15.49
N SER A 720 -20.70 -7.19 -14.97
CA SER A 720 -19.60 -6.65 -15.77
C SER A 720 -19.02 -7.68 -16.76
N ARG A 721 -19.06 -8.98 -16.43
CA ARG A 721 -18.52 -10.05 -17.27
C ARG A 721 -19.28 -10.24 -18.58
N ALA A 722 -20.51 -9.71 -18.68
CA ALA A 722 -21.26 -9.70 -19.93
C ALA A 722 -20.63 -8.78 -20.99
N PHE A 723 -19.80 -7.81 -20.58
CA PHE A 723 -19.14 -6.88 -21.49
C PHE A 723 -17.79 -7.44 -21.95
N PRO A 724 -17.51 -7.51 -23.26
CA PRO A 724 -16.23 -8.01 -23.77
C PRO A 724 -15.00 -7.27 -23.21
N SER A 725 -15.14 -6.00 -22.84
CA SER A 725 -14.09 -5.19 -22.23
C SER A 725 -13.58 -5.75 -20.92
N THR A 726 -14.40 -6.45 -20.14
CA THR A 726 -14.00 -6.97 -18.83
C THR A 726 -12.92 -8.04 -18.99
N SER A 727 -13.20 -9.11 -19.74
CA SER A 727 -12.21 -10.15 -20.05
C SER A 727 -11.13 -9.66 -21.03
N GLY A 728 -11.49 -8.78 -21.96
CA GLY A 728 -10.57 -8.23 -22.96
C GLY A 728 -9.48 -7.37 -22.35
N ILE A 729 -9.83 -6.46 -21.43
CA ILE A 729 -8.85 -5.60 -20.77
C ILE A 729 -7.96 -6.40 -19.82
N ASP A 730 -8.56 -7.23 -18.97
CA ASP A 730 -7.81 -8.03 -18.00
C ASP A 730 -6.82 -8.98 -18.71
N GLY A 731 -7.30 -9.72 -19.72
CA GLY A 731 -6.47 -10.63 -20.50
C GLY A 731 -5.38 -9.93 -21.32
N LEU A 732 -5.70 -8.84 -22.02
CA LEU A 732 -4.69 -8.11 -22.83
C LEU A 732 -3.65 -7.40 -21.95
N VAL A 733 -4.04 -6.84 -20.81
CA VAL A 733 -3.10 -6.19 -19.89
C VAL A 733 -2.12 -7.22 -19.33
N ARG A 734 -2.60 -8.38 -18.88
CA ARG A 734 -1.73 -9.44 -18.37
C ARG A 734 -0.80 -9.99 -19.45
N LEU A 735 -1.34 -10.27 -20.63
CA LEU A 735 -0.58 -10.81 -21.75
C LEU A 735 0.47 -9.81 -22.26
N ASN A 736 0.09 -8.54 -22.45
CA ASN A 736 0.93 -7.55 -23.11
C ASN A 736 1.82 -6.74 -22.16
N GLN A 737 1.35 -6.38 -20.96
CA GLN A 737 2.12 -5.59 -19.99
C GLN A 737 2.83 -6.47 -18.95
N MET A 738 2.25 -7.62 -18.57
CA MET A 738 2.79 -8.46 -17.48
C MET A 738 3.59 -9.69 -17.98
N GLY A 739 3.60 -9.92 -19.30
CA GLY A 739 4.28 -11.06 -19.91
C GLY A 739 3.64 -12.40 -19.54
N ALA A 740 2.34 -12.39 -19.24
CA ALA A 740 1.56 -13.61 -19.09
C ALA A 740 1.51 -14.36 -20.43
N THR A 741 1.42 -15.68 -20.36
CA THR A 741 1.23 -16.54 -21.53
C THR A 741 -0.26 -16.69 -21.83
N LEU A 742 -0.61 -17.16 -23.04
CA LEU A 742 -2.00 -17.49 -23.37
C LEU A 742 -2.61 -18.54 -22.40
N ALA A 743 -1.81 -19.40 -21.79
CA ALA A 743 -2.26 -20.36 -20.78
C ALA A 743 -2.68 -19.67 -19.47
N ASP A 744 -1.91 -18.66 -19.02
CA ASP A 744 -2.20 -17.88 -17.82
C ASP A 744 -3.51 -17.08 -17.95
N VAL A 745 -3.86 -16.65 -19.17
CA VAL A 745 -5.10 -15.91 -19.49
C VAL A 745 -6.16 -16.78 -20.20
N SER A 746 -6.05 -18.10 -20.08
CA SER A 746 -6.96 -19.05 -20.75
C SER A 746 -8.43 -18.88 -20.34
N SER A 747 -8.68 -18.47 -19.09
CA SER A 747 -10.02 -18.13 -18.60
C SER A 747 -10.62 -16.95 -19.36
N ASP A 748 -9.87 -15.87 -19.56
CA ASP A 748 -10.35 -14.70 -20.29
C ASP A 748 -10.50 -14.97 -21.78
N TRP A 749 -9.56 -15.71 -22.36
CA TRP A 749 -9.60 -16.12 -23.77
C TRP A 749 -10.83 -17.00 -24.09
N SER A 750 -11.12 -17.99 -23.25
CA SER A 750 -12.30 -18.84 -23.40
C SER A 750 -13.61 -18.06 -23.19
N ARG A 751 -13.67 -17.17 -22.19
CA ARG A 751 -14.81 -16.27 -21.98
C ARG A 751 -15.09 -15.38 -23.20
N LEU A 752 -14.06 -14.84 -23.84
CA LEU A 752 -14.25 -14.01 -25.04
C LEU A 752 -14.85 -14.79 -26.21
N TRP A 753 -14.46 -16.06 -26.40
CA TRP A 753 -15.08 -16.93 -27.40
C TRP A 753 -16.52 -17.30 -27.05
N ILE A 754 -16.81 -17.55 -25.77
CA ILE A 754 -18.18 -17.77 -25.27
C ILE A 754 -19.04 -16.53 -25.56
N LEU A 755 -18.55 -15.33 -25.23
CA LEU A 755 -19.24 -14.07 -25.51
C LEU A 755 -19.42 -13.83 -27.01
N ALA A 756 -18.39 -14.07 -27.83
CA ALA A 756 -18.49 -13.94 -29.28
C ALA A 756 -19.57 -14.86 -29.87
N THR A 757 -19.59 -16.12 -29.43
CA THR A 757 -20.59 -17.12 -29.87
C THR A 757 -21.99 -16.74 -29.40
N LEU A 758 -22.13 -16.38 -28.12
CA LEU A 758 -23.41 -15.97 -27.54
C LEU A 758 -23.99 -14.75 -28.25
N TYR A 759 -23.20 -13.69 -28.43
CA TYR A 759 -23.65 -12.49 -29.11
C TYR A 759 -23.91 -12.72 -30.60
N ALA A 760 -23.18 -13.62 -31.26
CA ALA A 760 -23.49 -14.02 -32.63
C ALA A 760 -24.87 -14.69 -32.71
N VAL A 761 -25.17 -15.64 -31.82
CA VAL A 761 -26.47 -16.31 -31.74
C VAL A 761 -27.58 -15.29 -31.46
N LEU A 762 -27.39 -14.38 -30.50
CA LEU A 762 -28.35 -13.32 -30.20
C LEU A 762 -28.55 -12.36 -31.38
N ALA A 763 -27.49 -11.97 -32.09
CA ALA A 763 -27.58 -11.13 -33.28
C ALA A 763 -28.35 -11.82 -34.43
N ILE A 764 -28.18 -13.15 -34.58
CA ILE A 764 -28.93 -13.96 -35.56
C ILE A 764 -30.40 -14.05 -35.17
N LEU A 765 -30.70 -14.40 -33.92
CA LEU A 765 -32.07 -14.51 -33.39
C LEU A 765 -32.81 -13.19 -33.48
N THR A 766 -32.15 -12.08 -33.12
CA THR A 766 -32.76 -10.75 -33.22
C THR A 766 -32.97 -10.32 -34.67
N SER A 767 -32.02 -10.61 -35.57
CA SER A 767 -32.21 -10.37 -37.00
C SER A 767 -33.38 -11.18 -37.57
N TRP A 768 -33.57 -12.42 -37.10
CA TRP A 768 -34.72 -13.27 -37.46
C TRP A 768 -36.05 -12.71 -36.95
N LEU A 769 -36.13 -12.35 -35.66
CA LEU A 769 -37.33 -11.77 -35.06
C LEU A 769 -37.75 -10.45 -35.71
N VAL A 770 -36.78 -9.58 -36.01
CA VAL A 770 -37.02 -8.28 -36.67
C VAL A 770 -37.51 -8.48 -38.11
N SER A 771 -36.94 -9.46 -38.84
CA SER A 771 -37.37 -9.83 -40.19
C SER A 771 -38.81 -10.36 -40.21
N MET A 772 -39.22 -11.14 -39.20
CA MET A 772 -40.60 -11.64 -39.07
C MET A 772 -41.60 -10.55 -38.72
N ARG A 773 -41.23 -9.59 -37.86
CA ARG A 773 -42.15 -8.53 -37.38
C ARG A 773 -42.26 -7.33 -38.31
N GLY A 774 -41.40 -7.21 -39.34
CA GLY A 774 -41.39 -6.06 -40.25
C GLY A 774 -41.04 -4.72 -39.56
N GLY A 775 -40.44 -4.79 -38.36
CA GLY A 775 -40.17 -3.62 -37.52
C GLY A 775 -39.15 -3.93 -36.41
N PRO A 776 -38.52 -2.91 -35.83
CA PRO A 776 -37.53 -3.07 -34.77
C PRO A 776 -38.20 -3.48 -33.45
N MET A 777 -37.41 -3.99 -32.51
CA MET A 777 -37.95 -4.56 -31.27
C MET A 777 -38.71 -3.59 -30.34
N PHE A 778 -38.56 -2.27 -30.53
CA PHE A 778 -39.34 -1.26 -29.83
C PHE A 778 -40.27 -0.49 -30.78
N PRO A 779 -41.58 -0.41 -30.45
CA PRO A 779 -42.04 0.11 -29.15
C PRO A 779 -43.06 -0.78 -28.41
N GLY A 780 -42.76 -1.16 -27.16
CA GLY A 780 -43.74 -1.72 -26.20
C GLY A 780 -43.56 -3.20 -25.78
N SER A 781 -42.72 -3.98 -26.47
CA SER A 781 -42.54 -5.41 -26.12
C SER A 781 -41.45 -5.60 -25.04
N ARG A 782 -41.73 -6.40 -23.99
CA ARG A 782 -40.73 -6.83 -22.99
C ARG A 782 -39.70 -7.83 -23.55
N LEU A 783 -39.80 -8.21 -24.83
CA LEU A 783 -39.03 -9.27 -25.47
C LEU A 783 -37.50 -9.00 -25.57
N PRO A 784 -37.00 -7.83 -26.01
CA PRO A 784 -35.57 -7.50 -25.98
C PRO A 784 -35.01 -7.54 -24.55
N LEU A 785 -35.77 -7.03 -23.57
CA LEU A 785 -35.38 -7.07 -22.16
C LEU A 785 -35.35 -8.51 -21.64
N LYS A 786 -36.31 -9.36 -22.04
CA LYS A 786 -36.33 -10.80 -21.73
C LYS A 786 -35.18 -11.55 -22.40
N LEU A 787 -34.80 -11.22 -23.64
CA LEU A 787 -33.66 -11.83 -24.33
C LEU A 787 -32.33 -11.40 -23.71
N ALA A 788 -32.20 -10.13 -23.31
CA ALA A 788 -31.05 -9.64 -22.56
C ALA A 788 -30.97 -10.27 -21.15
N LEU A 789 -32.12 -10.43 -20.47
CA LEU A 789 -32.22 -11.10 -19.18
C LEU A 789 -31.91 -12.60 -19.30
N VAL A 790 -32.39 -13.29 -20.36
CA VAL A 790 -32.08 -14.70 -20.63
C VAL A 790 -30.61 -14.87 -21.00
N ALA A 791 -30.01 -13.96 -21.75
CA ALA A 791 -28.57 -13.95 -21.99
C ALA A 791 -27.78 -13.76 -20.70
N ALA A 792 -28.20 -12.82 -19.84
CA ALA A 792 -27.59 -12.58 -18.53
C ALA A 792 -27.76 -13.78 -17.58
N VAL A 793 -28.93 -14.43 -17.58
CA VAL A 793 -29.21 -15.62 -16.78
C VAL A 793 -28.44 -16.83 -17.32
N ALA A 794 -28.36 -17.03 -18.64
CA ALA A 794 -27.58 -18.11 -19.27
C ALA A 794 -26.07 -17.94 -19.03
N LEU A 795 -25.57 -16.69 -19.03
CA LEU A 795 -24.21 -16.36 -18.63
C LEU A 795 -23.98 -16.68 -17.14
N GLY A 796 -24.94 -16.34 -16.27
CA GLY A 796 -24.87 -16.65 -14.84
C GLY A 796 -24.95 -18.15 -14.52
N SER A 797 -25.74 -18.94 -15.26
CA SER A 797 -25.91 -20.38 -15.01
C SER A 797 -24.80 -21.24 -15.62
N LEU A 798 -24.26 -20.88 -16.79
CA LEU A 798 -23.03 -21.51 -17.33
C LEU A 798 -21.82 -21.29 -16.40
N GLU A 799 -21.75 -20.14 -15.72
CA GLU A 799 -20.70 -19.86 -14.75
C GLU A 799 -20.90 -20.57 -13.41
N SER A 800 -22.13 -20.75 -12.92
CA SER A 800 -22.39 -21.57 -11.72
C SER A 800 -21.87 -23.00 -11.90
N LEU A 801 -22.03 -23.56 -13.12
CA LEU A 801 -21.48 -24.87 -13.48
C LEU A 801 -19.94 -24.88 -13.59
N ALA A 802 -19.32 -23.82 -14.12
CA ALA A 802 -17.86 -23.71 -14.18
C ALA A 802 -17.22 -23.45 -12.80
N ALA A 803 -17.89 -22.70 -11.93
CA ALA A 803 -17.49 -22.45 -10.54
C ALA A 803 -17.67 -23.68 -9.65
N HIS A 804 -18.64 -24.55 -9.92
CA HIS A 804 -18.76 -25.86 -9.26
C HIS A 804 -17.68 -26.85 -9.74
N ALA A 805 -17.12 -26.67 -10.94
CA ALA A 805 -16.04 -27.51 -11.47
C ALA A 805 -14.65 -27.10 -10.94
N GLN A 806 -14.48 -25.85 -10.50
CA GLN A 806 -13.29 -25.37 -9.78
C GLN A 806 -13.59 -25.45 -8.28
N GLY A 807 -13.19 -26.55 -7.65
CA GLY A 807 -13.52 -26.90 -6.26
C GLY A 807 -13.64 -25.69 -5.34
N SER A 808 -14.80 -25.59 -4.69
CA SER A 808 -15.07 -24.59 -3.65
C SER A 808 -13.96 -24.62 -2.61
N LYS A 809 -13.13 -23.56 -2.59
CA LYS A 809 -12.21 -23.32 -1.47
C LYS A 809 -13.06 -23.31 -0.19
N PRO A 810 -12.69 -24.07 0.85
CA PRO A 810 -13.46 -24.11 2.08
C PRO A 810 -13.69 -22.71 2.64
N SER A 811 -14.87 -22.51 3.20
CA SER A 811 -15.25 -21.33 3.99
C SER A 811 -14.14 -20.97 4.97
N ALA A 812 -13.86 -19.67 5.11
CA ALA A 812 -12.81 -19.11 5.95
C ALA A 812 -12.86 -19.67 7.38
N THR A 813 -12.03 -20.67 7.66
CA THR A 813 -11.68 -21.11 9.01
C THR A 813 -10.56 -20.19 9.50
N ASN A 814 -10.65 -19.65 10.73
CA ASN A 814 -9.62 -18.75 11.24
C ASN A 814 -8.33 -19.54 11.55
N PRO A 815 -7.23 -19.34 10.80
CA PRO A 815 -6.00 -20.07 11.04
C PRO A 815 -5.30 -19.54 12.30
N GLY A 816 -4.85 -20.46 13.13
CA GLY A 816 -3.93 -20.26 14.23
C GLY A 816 -2.71 -21.17 14.11
N LEU A 817 -1.81 -21.05 15.08
CA LEU A 817 -0.50 -21.68 15.03
C LEU A 817 -0.13 -22.32 16.36
N VAL A 818 0.50 -23.49 16.28
CA VAL A 818 1.12 -24.21 17.40
C VAL A 818 2.45 -23.55 17.79
N ARG A 819 2.67 -23.34 19.08
CA ARG A 819 3.85 -22.71 19.70
C ARG A 819 4.33 -23.57 20.87
N LYS A 820 5.63 -23.52 21.15
CA LYS A 820 6.27 -24.08 22.35
C LYS A 820 7.27 -23.10 22.95
N THR A 821 7.70 -23.35 24.18
CA THR A 821 8.68 -22.52 24.87
C THR A 821 10.07 -22.69 24.27
N GLU A 822 10.67 -21.60 23.82
CA GLU A 822 12.04 -21.58 23.32
C GLU A 822 12.97 -20.81 24.26
N ILE A 823 14.21 -21.29 24.37
CA ILE A 823 15.27 -20.67 25.15
C ILE A 823 16.46 -20.44 24.24
N HIS A 824 16.90 -19.19 24.16
CA HIS A 824 18.12 -18.84 23.44
C HIS A 824 19.34 -19.03 24.35
N VAL A 825 20.25 -19.92 23.97
CA VAL A 825 21.48 -20.20 24.72
C VAL A 825 22.58 -19.28 24.22
N ALA A 826 23.03 -18.38 25.09
CA ALA A 826 24.06 -17.38 24.81
C ALA A 826 25.19 -17.45 25.86
N PRO A 827 26.43 -17.07 25.51
CA PRO A 827 27.52 -17.01 26.46
C PRO A 827 27.36 -15.82 27.42
N GLU A 828 27.86 -15.97 28.64
CA GLU A 828 27.93 -14.88 29.63
C GLU A 828 29.27 -14.14 29.58
N ILE A 829 30.28 -14.72 28.92
CA ILE A 829 31.64 -14.20 28.79
C ILE A 829 32.06 -14.10 27.31
N ASN A 830 33.03 -13.25 27.01
CA ASN A 830 33.65 -13.22 25.68
C ASN A 830 34.53 -14.47 25.47
N GLY A 831 34.63 -14.94 24.23
CA GLY A 831 35.57 -15.99 23.85
C GLY A 831 35.35 -16.51 22.45
N ARG A 832 36.23 -17.40 21.97
CA ARG A 832 36.11 -18.02 20.66
C ARG A 832 35.33 -19.33 20.77
N LEU A 833 34.32 -19.52 19.94
CA LEU A 833 33.60 -20.80 19.87
C LEU A 833 34.54 -21.87 19.29
N VAL A 834 34.87 -22.89 20.06
CA VAL A 834 35.77 -23.98 19.61
C VAL A 834 34.98 -25.15 19.07
N SER A 835 33.91 -25.53 19.76
CA SER A 835 33.13 -26.70 19.39
C SER A 835 31.66 -26.53 19.76
N ILE A 836 30.80 -27.17 18.95
CA ILE A 836 29.39 -27.38 19.23
C ILE A 836 29.23 -28.90 19.40
N ALA A 837 28.81 -29.33 20.59
CA ALA A 837 28.75 -30.74 20.96
C ALA A 837 27.45 -31.43 20.51
N VAL A 838 26.48 -30.64 20.05
CA VAL A 838 25.12 -31.08 19.71
C VAL A 838 24.78 -30.79 18.26
N ARG A 839 23.82 -31.54 17.72
CA ARG A 839 23.29 -31.33 16.36
C ARG A 839 21.84 -30.85 16.42
N PRO A 840 21.36 -30.10 15.41
CA PRO A 840 19.94 -29.82 15.27
C PRO A 840 19.12 -31.12 15.29
N GLY A 841 17.99 -31.11 16.00
CA GLY A 841 17.12 -32.27 16.23
C GLY A 841 17.57 -33.22 17.34
N GLN A 842 18.73 -32.99 17.98
CA GLN A 842 19.17 -33.80 19.11
C GLN A 842 18.46 -33.35 20.40
N HIS A 843 17.94 -34.32 21.15
CA HIS A 843 17.40 -34.10 22.49
C HIS A 843 18.54 -34.04 23.52
N VAL A 844 18.47 -33.07 24.43
CA VAL A 844 19.49 -32.77 25.44
C VAL A 844 18.82 -32.70 26.81
N HIS A 845 19.50 -33.24 27.82
CA HIS A 845 19.04 -33.18 29.19
C HIS A 845 19.61 -31.96 29.90
N LYS A 846 18.95 -31.55 30.98
CA LYS A 846 19.46 -30.51 31.86
C LYS A 846 20.88 -30.84 32.34
N GLY A 847 21.82 -29.93 32.07
CA GLY A 847 23.23 -30.05 32.43
C GLY A 847 24.15 -30.58 31.32
N ASP A 848 23.60 -31.10 30.22
CA ASP A 848 24.37 -31.57 29.06
C ASP A 848 25.19 -30.43 28.45
N VAL A 849 26.40 -30.74 28.01
CA VAL A 849 27.29 -29.77 27.36
C VAL A 849 26.81 -29.50 25.94
N LEU A 850 26.53 -28.23 25.64
CA LEU A 850 26.04 -27.77 24.36
C LEU A 850 27.16 -27.23 23.46
N ALA A 851 28.03 -26.40 24.04
CA ALA A 851 29.12 -25.75 23.31
C ALA A 851 30.32 -25.43 24.22
N GLY A 852 31.51 -25.44 23.63
CA GLY A 852 32.77 -25.09 24.29
C GLY A 852 33.34 -23.78 23.75
N ILE A 853 33.67 -22.87 24.66
CA ILE A 853 34.28 -21.58 24.35
C ILE A 853 35.71 -21.58 24.88
N ASP A 854 36.64 -21.04 24.10
CA ASP A 854 38.00 -20.82 24.55
C ASP A 854 38.23 -19.36 24.88
N ASN A 855 38.72 -19.11 26.09
CA ASN A 855 39.17 -17.81 26.56
C ASN A 855 40.50 -17.98 27.31
N PRO A 856 41.64 -17.83 26.60
CA PRO A 856 42.95 -18.01 27.19
C PRO A 856 43.26 -16.96 28.27
N GLU A 857 42.64 -15.78 28.24
CA GLU A 857 42.85 -14.72 29.25
C GLU A 857 42.26 -15.11 30.61
N VAL A 858 41.05 -15.70 30.62
CA VAL A 858 40.41 -16.18 31.85
C VAL A 858 41.19 -17.36 32.43
N ALA A 859 41.64 -18.29 31.58
CA ALA A 859 42.46 -19.42 32.01
C ALA A 859 43.79 -18.95 32.65
N ALA A 860 44.47 -17.98 32.02
CA ALA A 860 45.70 -17.40 32.57
C ALA A 860 45.44 -16.66 33.90
N SER A 861 44.34 -15.93 34.02
CA SER A 861 43.96 -15.20 35.24
C SER A 861 43.69 -16.15 36.42
N VAL A 862 43.08 -17.31 36.17
CA VAL A 862 42.86 -18.35 37.18
C VAL A 862 44.20 -18.86 37.73
N GLU A 863 45.18 -19.14 36.86
CA GLU A 863 46.50 -19.61 37.29
C GLU A 863 47.28 -18.53 38.06
N GLU A 864 47.17 -17.27 37.65
CA GLU A 864 47.72 -16.12 38.39
C GLU A 864 47.10 -16.02 39.80
N ALA A 865 45.79 -16.12 39.92
CA ALA A 865 45.11 -16.06 41.21
C ALA A 865 45.43 -17.27 42.11
N LYS A 866 45.59 -18.48 41.55
CA LYS A 866 46.05 -19.65 42.30
C LYS A 866 47.45 -19.45 42.85
N ALA A 867 48.35 -18.87 42.06
CA ALA A 867 49.70 -18.51 42.52
C ALA A 867 49.65 -17.47 43.64
N ALA A 868 48.78 -16.45 43.53
CA ALA A 868 48.57 -15.46 44.57
C ALA A 868 48.00 -16.08 45.87
N ALA A 869 47.05 -17.01 45.77
CA ALA A 869 46.52 -17.74 46.92
C ALA A 869 47.58 -18.65 47.57
N ALA A 870 48.43 -19.30 46.78
CA ALA A 870 49.56 -20.08 47.29
C ALA A 870 50.57 -19.19 48.04
N ALA A 871 50.87 -18.00 47.50
CA ALA A 871 51.73 -17.02 48.16
C ALA A 871 51.11 -16.51 49.47
N ALA A 872 49.82 -16.18 49.49
CA ALA A 872 49.10 -15.76 50.70
C ALA A 872 49.09 -16.86 51.76
N LYS A 873 48.94 -18.13 51.35
CA LYS A 873 48.99 -19.29 52.25
C LYS A 873 50.39 -19.50 52.82
N ALA A 874 51.44 -19.35 52.00
CA ALA A 874 52.82 -19.41 52.47
C ALA A 874 53.12 -18.30 53.49
N GLU A 875 52.61 -17.07 53.27
CA GLU A 875 52.75 -15.96 54.21
C GLU A 875 51.99 -16.22 55.51
N ARG A 876 50.76 -16.77 55.44
CA ARG A 876 50.04 -17.23 56.63
C ARG A 876 50.85 -18.29 57.37
N ASP A 877 51.37 -19.29 56.68
CA ASP A 877 52.14 -20.37 57.31
C ASP A 877 53.42 -19.82 57.97
N HIS A 878 54.04 -18.78 57.41
CA HIS A 878 55.14 -18.05 58.04
C HIS A 878 54.69 -17.32 59.32
N VAL A 879 53.55 -16.63 59.31
CA VAL A 879 52.97 -16.02 60.51
C VAL A 879 52.65 -17.09 61.56
N TYR A 880 52.10 -18.24 61.19
CA TYR A 880 51.76 -19.33 62.12
C TYR A 880 52.97 -20.12 62.61
N ALA A 881 54.05 -20.22 61.82
CA ALA A 881 55.32 -20.77 62.27
C ALA A 881 55.93 -19.94 63.41
N GLY A 882 55.49 -18.67 63.55
CA GLY A 882 55.81 -17.81 64.67
C GLY A 882 57.29 -17.43 64.71
N VAL A 883 57.73 -17.03 65.90
CA VAL A 883 59.12 -16.64 66.15
C VAL A 883 59.99 -17.89 66.20
N ARG A 884 61.11 -17.91 65.49
CA ARG A 884 61.97 -19.10 65.39
C ARG A 884 62.49 -19.50 66.78
N ALA A 885 62.61 -20.81 67.04
CA ALA A 885 63.17 -21.31 68.30
C ALA A 885 64.59 -20.77 68.57
N GLU A 886 65.34 -20.49 67.50
CA GLU A 886 66.65 -19.84 67.52
C GLU A 886 66.55 -18.40 68.04
N GLU A 887 65.54 -17.62 67.65
CA GLU A 887 65.34 -16.24 68.12
C GLU A 887 64.89 -16.21 69.59
N VAL A 888 64.04 -17.15 70.00
CA VAL A 888 63.66 -17.33 71.42
C VAL A 888 64.87 -17.78 72.26
N ALA A 889 65.71 -18.66 71.72
CA ALA A 889 66.96 -19.09 72.37
C ALA A 889 67.99 -17.96 72.48
N ILE A 890 68.14 -17.13 71.44
CA ILE A 890 69.00 -15.93 71.46
C ILE A 890 68.49 -14.94 72.51
N ALA A 891 67.17 -14.73 72.60
CA ALA A 891 66.57 -13.88 73.62
C ALA A 891 66.73 -14.46 75.04
N ALA A 892 66.66 -15.79 75.20
CA ALA A 892 66.93 -16.46 76.48
C ALA A 892 68.41 -16.36 76.90
N GLU A 893 69.35 -16.48 75.94
CA GLU A 893 70.77 -16.26 76.21
C GLU A 893 71.07 -14.80 76.56
N ALA A 894 70.35 -13.85 75.94
CA ALA A 894 70.45 -12.44 76.30
C ALA A 894 69.99 -12.19 77.74
N ILE A 895 68.93 -12.87 78.22
CA ILE A 895 68.54 -12.85 79.64
C ILE A 895 69.65 -13.43 80.50
N ARG A 896 70.18 -14.62 80.18
CA ARG A 896 71.27 -15.24 80.96
C ARG A 896 72.49 -14.34 81.07
N THR A 897 72.84 -13.67 79.97
CA THR A 897 73.93 -12.69 79.93
C THR A 897 73.63 -11.49 80.82
N ALA A 898 72.41 -10.95 80.77
CA ALA A 898 71.98 -9.84 81.62
C ALA A 898 71.91 -10.23 83.11
N GLU A 899 71.51 -11.46 83.45
CA GLU A 899 71.51 -11.99 84.82
C GLU A 899 72.92 -12.14 85.40
N ALA A 900 73.87 -12.62 84.58
CA ALA A 900 75.28 -12.68 84.98
C ALA A 900 75.86 -11.28 85.23
N ASN A 901 75.52 -10.31 84.38
CA ASN A 901 75.94 -8.91 84.56
C ASN A 901 75.30 -8.27 85.81
N LEU A 902 74.03 -8.58 86.09
CA LEU A 902 73.35 -8.13 87.31
C LEU A 902 74.02 -8.71 88.56
N LEU A 903 74.34 -10.00 88.57
CA LEU A 903 75.02 -10.65 89.70
C LEU A 903 76.39 -10.02 89.97
N LEU A 904 77.17 -9.73 88.92
CA LEU A 904 78.43 -9.02 89.05
C LEU A 904 78.22 -7.62 89.69
N ALA A 905 77.26 -6.86 89.16
CA ALA A 905 76.94 -5.53 89.68
C ALA A 905 76.42 -5.56 91.14
N GLN A 906 75.69 -6.62 91.53
CA GLN A 906 75.25 -6.83 92.92
C GLN A 906 76.43 -7.10 93.86
N GLN A 907 77.35 -7.98 93.46
CA GLN A 907 78.54 -8.31 94.25
C GLN A 907 79.46 -7.09 94.39
N GLU A 908 79.66 -6.33 93.31
CA GLU A 908 80.44 -5.09 93.32
C GLU A 908 79.79 -4.02 94.21
N SER A 909 78.47 -3.83 94.13
CA SER A 909 77.73 -2.89 94.97
C SER A 909 77.75 -3.30 96.45
N ALA A 910 77.59 -4.60 96.77
CA ALA A 910 77.70 -5.10 98.14
C ALA A 910 79.12 -4.94 98.71
N ARG A 911 80.14 -5.18 97.88
CA ARG A 911 81.55 -4.96 98.21
C ARG A 911 81.83 -3.47 98.42
N ALA A 912 81.36 -2.60 97.54
CA ALA A 912 81.50 -1.15 97.63
C ALA A 912 80.79 -0.59 98.88
N THR A 913 79.60 -1.11 99.21
CA THR A 913 78.85 -0.75 100.42
C THR A 913 79.63 -1.12 101.68
N THR A 914 80.19 -2.34 101.73
CA THR A 914 80.98 -2.82 102.87
C THR A 914 82.28 -2.02 103.04
N LEU A 915 82.96 -1.67 101.94
CA LEU A 915 84.18 -0.85 101.95
C LEU A 915 83.90 0.60 102.34
N SER A 916 82.78 1.17 101.92
CA SER A 916 82.33 2.52 102.30
C SER A 916 81.97 2.60 103.79
N LEU A 917 81.24 1.62 104.32
CA LEU A 917 80.89 1.53 105.76
C LEU A 917 82.12 1.42 106.67
N ARG A 918 83.24 0.88 106.17
CA ARG A 918 84.52 0.76 106.89
C ARG A 918 85.46 1.95 106.67
N GLY A 919 85.05 2.98 105.91
CA GLY A 919 85.83 4.20 105.66
C GLY A 919 86.92 4.07 104.58
N TYR A 920 86.96 2.98 103.81
CA TYR A 920 87.99 2.71 102.80
C TYR A 920 87.56 3.05 101.35
N SER A 921 86.38 3.66 101.13
CA SER A 921 85.84 4.04 99.81
C SER A 921 85.05 5.36 99.85
N THR A 922 85.01 6.12 98.73
CA THR A 922 84.32 7.42 98.62
C THR A 922 82.81 7.26 98.36
N GLY A 923 82.00 8.26 98.72
CA GLY A 923 80.55 8.26 98.45
C GLY A 923 80.20 8.22 96.96
N GLN A 924 80.98 8.89 96.11
CA GLN A 924 80.81 8.87 94.65
C GLN A 924 80.96 7.47 94.06
N GLN A 925 81.94 6.69 94.54
CA GLN A 925 82.18 5.32 94.07
C GLN A 925 81.02 4.38 94.44
N LEU A 926 80.37 4.62 95.59
CA LEU A 926 79.19 3.89 96.03
C LEU A 926 77.98 4.21 95.13
N ASP A 927 77.74 5.49 94.82
CA ASP A 927 76.63 5.92 93.98
C ASP A 927 76.77 5.44 92.53
N GLU A 928 77.99 5.41 91.98
CA GLU A 928 78.29 4.85 90.66
C GLU A 928 78.02 3.33 90.61
N SER A 929 78.39 2.59 91.66
CA SER A 929 78.08 1.15 91.77
C SER A 929 76.58 0.89 91.89
N ARG A 930 75.82 1.76 92.59
CA ARG A 930 74.36 1.68 92.70
C ARG A 930 73.67 1.99 91.37
N ALA A 931 74.15 3.00 90.64
CA ALA A 931 73.63 3.34 89.31
C ALA A 931 73.90 2.21 88.30
N THR A 932 75.08 1.59 88.37
CA THR A 932 75.45 0.43 87.54
C THR A 932 74.56 -0.78 87.82
N LEU A 933 74.27 -1.04 89.11
CA LEU A 933 73.30 -2.05 89.51
C LEU A 933 71.88 -1.76 88.98
N ALA A 934 71.40 -0.52 89.10
CA ALA A 934 70.09 -0.13 88.60
C ALA A 934 69.99 -0.25 87.07
N LYS A 935 71.05 0.09 86.33
CA LYS A 935 71.12 -0.08 84.87
C LYS A 935 71.10 -1.56 84.47
N ALA A 936 71.86 -2.41 85.16
CA ALA A 936 71.86 -3.85 84.91
C ALA A 936 70.48 -4.48 85.19
N GLN A 937 69.76 -3.99 86.21
CA GLN A 937 68.39 -4.41 86.51
C GLN A 937 67.42 -4.01 85.40
N ALA A 938 67.48 -2.77 84.92
CA ALA A 938 66.62 -2.30 83.84
C ALA A 938 66.90 -2.99 82.49
N ASP A 939 68.17 -3.30 82.20
CA ASP A 939 68.54 -4.07 81.01
C ASP A 939 68.01 -5.50 81.08
N LEU A 940 68.09 -6.15 82.24
CA LEU A 940 67.47 -7.45 82.46
C LEU A 940 65.95 -7.40 82.24
N ASP A 941 65.26 -6.38 82.76
CA ASP A 941 63.82 -6.23 82.58
C ASP A 941 63.45 -5.99 81.10
N LEU A 942 64.26 -5.23 80.35
CA LEU A 942 64.11 -5.06 78.90
C LEU A 942 64.31 -6.39 78.15
N LYS A 943 65.36 -7.17 78.48
CA LYS A 943 65.61 -8.48 77.86
C LYS A 943 64.51 -9.49 78.22
N ARG A 944 63.97 -9.44 79.44
CA ARG A 944 62.78 -10.21 79.84
C ARG A 944 61.54 -9.82 79.05
N ALA A 945 61.31 -8.53 78.81
CA ALA A 945 60.21 -8.07 77.97
C ALA A 945 60.37 -8.48 76.49
N GLN A 946 61.60 -8.40 75.96
CA GLN A 946 61.92 -8.85 74.59
C GLN A 946 61.73 -10.37 74.42
N PHE A 947 62.16 -11.16 75.40
CA PHE A 947 61.89 -12.60 75.44
C PHE A 947 60.41 -12.90 75.60
N ALA A 948 59.69 -12.17 76.45
CA ALA A 948 58.24 -12.35 76.63
C ALA A 948 57.48 -12.04 75.33
N ALA A 949 57.88 -11.00 74.59
CA ALA A 949 57.32 -10.68 73.28
C ALA A 949 57.66 -11.74 72.22
N ALA A 950 58.93 -12.19 72.17
CA ALA A 950 59.36 -13.27 71.27
C ALA A 950 58.67 -14.61 71.57
N ASN A 951 58.40 -14.91 72.85
CA ASN A 951 57.75 -16.13 73.30
C ASN A 951 56.21 -16.07 73.17
N ALA A 952 55.61 -14.88 73.22
CA ALA A 952 54.17 -14.70 72.99
C ALA A 952 53.77 -14.97 71.53
N GLY A 953 54.70 -14.78 70.58
CA GLY A 953 54.48 -15.02 69.16
C GLY A 953 53.48 -14.04 68.52
N PRO A 954 52.99 -14.33 67.31
CA PRO A 954 52.08 -13.45 66.58
C PRO A 954 50.72 -13.35 67.27
N THR A 955 50.18 -12.13 67.30
CA THR A 955 48.92 -11.75 67.94
C THR A 955 47.69 -12.37 67.27
N ALA A 956 46.55 -12.38 67.97
CA ALA A 956 45.30 -12.90 67.40
C ALA A 956 44.85 -12.08 66.19
N GLU A 957 45.08 -10.77 66.22
CA GLU A 957 44.78 -9.82 65.14
C GLU A 957 45.64 -10.09 63.90
N GLU A 958 46.94 -10.32 64.06
CA GLU A 958 47.86 -10.65 62.95
C GLU A 958 47.50 -11.98 62.28
N ARG A 959 47.16 -13.01 63.08
CA ARG A 959 46.66 -14.30 62.55
C ARG A 959 45.36 -14.11 61.80
N SER A 960 44.41 -13.36 62.36
CA SER A 960 43.13 -13.06 61.71
C SER A 960 43.28 -12.30 60.39
N LEU A 961 44.25 -11.37 60.30
CA LEU A 961 44.55 -10.63 59.08
C LEU A 961 45.19 -11.54 58.00
N ALA A 962 46.11 -12.42 58.40
CA ALA A 962 46.71 -13.40 57.50
C ALA A 962 45.65 -14.40 56.97
N ASP A 963 44.77 -14.88 57.85
CA ASP A 963 43.65 -15.74 57.46
C ASP A 963 42.66 -15.02 56.54
N ALA A 964 42.35 -13.74 56.80
CA ALA A 964 41.50 -12.92 55.93
C ALA A 964 42.13 -12.68 54.55
N ARG A 965 43.46 -12.53 54.45
CA ARG A 965 44.17 -12.42 53.17
C ARG A 965 44.12 -13.72 52.37
N VAL A 966 44.28 -14.87 53.03
CA VAL A 966 44.09 -16.18 52.39
C VAL A 966 42.65 -16.34 51.92
N ALA A 967 41.67 -15.98 52.75
CA ALA A 967 40.25 -16.05 52.38
C ALA A 967 39.91 -15.16 51.17
N LEU A 968 40.45 -13.93 51.11
CA LEU A 968 40.28 -13.03 49.96
C LEU A 968 40.92 -13.60 48.68
N ALA A 969 42.14 -14.14 48.78
CA ALA A 969 42.83 -14.73 47.64
C ALA A 969 42.11 -15.98 47.12
N LEU A 970 41.61 -16.84 48.02
CA LEU A 970 40.78 -17.99 47.68
C LEU A 970 39.45 -17.56 47.04
N ALA A 971 38.77 -16.55 47.58
CA ALA A 971 37.55 -16.01 46.98
C ALA A 971 37.79 -15.44 45.57
N THR A 972 38.99 -14.90 45.30
CA THR A 972 39.38 -14.43 43.96
C THR A 972 39.62 -15.59 43.00
N VAL A 973 40.24 -16.69 43.48
CA VAL A 973 40.34 -17.94 42.72
C VAL A 973 38.95 -18.48 42.40
N ASP A 974 38.04 -18.52 43.38
CA ASP A 974 36.68 -19.01 43.19
C ASP A 974 35.88 -18.17 42.19
N ASP A 975 36.00 -16.83 42.20
CA ASP A 975 35.36 -15.95 41.21
C ASP A 975 35.88 -16.18 39.79
N LEU A 976 37.21 -16.28 39.63
CA LEU A 976 37.81 -16.52 38.31
C LEU A 976 37.55 -17.94 37.81
N GLN A 977 37.52 -18.92 38.72
CA GLN A 977 37.16 -20.30 38.40
C GLN A 977 35.70 -20.39 37.95
N ALA A 978 34.78 -19.68 38.63
CA ALA A 978 33.39 -19.58 38.20
C ALA A 978 33.26 -18.90 36.83
N LYS A 979 34.08 -17.90 36.50
CA LYS A 979 34.15 -17.33 35.14
C LYS A 979 34.70 -18.32 34.12
N LEU A 980 35.69 -19.13 34.49
CA LEU A 980 36.22 -20.18 33.62
C LEU A 980 35.17 -21.26 33.37
N ASP A 981 34.40 -21.67 34.37
CA ASP A 981 33.35 -22.68 34.23
C ASP A 981 32.24 -22.22 33.25
N LYS A 982 32.00 -20.91 33.14
CA LYS A 982 31.08 -20.30 32.15
C LYS A 982 31.57 -20.40 30.70
N THR A 983 32.79 -20.88 30.44
CA THR A 983 33.26 -21.24 29.09
C THR A 983 32.56 -22.47 28.52
N THR A 984 31.98 -23.31 29.38
CA THR A 984 31.23 -24.50 28.98
C THR A 984 29.74 -24.22 29.09
N LEU A 985 29.06 -24.09 27.96
CA LEU A 985 27.63 -23.86 27.94
C LEU A 985 26.87 -25.17 28.13
N ARG A 986 25.94 -25.17 29.08
CA ARG A 986 25.12 -26.34 29.45
C ARG A 986 23.63 -26.06 29.27
N SER A 987 22.86 -27.11 29.02
CA SER A 987 21.40 -26.97 28.91
C SER A 987 20.76 -26.66 30.28
N PRO A 988 19.91 -25.63 30.40
CA PRO A 988 19.22 -25.31 31.66
C PRO A 988 18.02 -26.22 31.96
N VAL A 989 17.47 -26.89 30.94
CA VAL A 989 16.29 -27.76 30.99
C VAL A 989 16.43 -28.93 30.01
N ASP A 990 15.55 -29.92 30.13
CA ASP A 990 15.39 -30.94 29.09
C ASP A 990 14.72 -30.30 27.86
N ALA A 991 15.35 -30.46 26.70
CA ALA A 991 15.00 -29.71 25.50
C ALA A 991 15.50 -30.39 24.22
N MET A 992 14.95 -29.98 23.08
CA MET A 992 15.47 -30.34 21.76
C MET A 992 16.21 -29.16 21.12
N VAL A 993 17.38 -29.42 20.53
CA VAL A 993 18.15 -28.39 19.81
C VAL A 993 17.47 -28.07 18.49
N ARG A 994 17.02 -26.82 18.32
CA ARG A 994 16.21 -26.40 17.16
C ARG A 994 17.07 -25.82 16.04
N VAL A 995 17.83 -24.77 16.34
CA VAL A 995 18.65 -24.05 15.36
C VAL A 995 20.01 -23.70 15.94
N LEU A 996 21.06 -23.84 15.11
CA LEU A 996 22.41 -23.36 15.41
C LEU A 996 22.64 -22.04 14.69
N VAL A 997 22.99 -21.01 15.46
CA VAL A 997 23.07 -19.61 15.02
C VAL A 997 24.52 -19.18 14.76
N ALA A 998 25.48 -19.73 15.53
CA ALA A 998 26.92 -19.43 15.42
C ALA A 998 27.72 -20.60 14.84
N GLU A 999 28.87 -20.29 14.25
CA GLU A 999 29.79 -21.29 13.66
C GLU A 999 31.10 -21.42 14.47
N PRO A 1000 31.70 -22.62 14.56
CA PRO A 1000 33.00 -22.80 15.18
C PRO A 1000 34.06 -21.87 14.56
N GLY A 1001 34.87 -21.24 15.41
CA GLY A 1001 35.87 -20.24 15.04
C GLY A 1001 35.41 -18.79 15.20
N GLU A 1002 34.09 -18.54 15.31
CA GLU A 1002 33.52 -17.21 15.54
C GLU A 1002 33.86 -16.68 16.95
N ILE A 1003 34.09 -15.37 17.06
CA ILE A 1003 34.28 -14.68 18.34
C ILE A 1003 32.90 -14.29 18.87
N LEU A 1004 32.58 -14.73 20.08
CA LEU A 1004 31.28 -14.51 20.70
C LEU A 1004 31.38 -13.45 21.79
N SER A 1005 30.33 -12.64 21.90
CA SER A 1005 30.15 -11.67 22.97
C SER A 1005 28.99 -12.06 23.89
N PRO A 1006 29.02 -11.66 25.18
CA PRO A 1006 27.97 -11.93 26.12
C PRO A 1006 26.58 -11.59 25.59
N GLY A 1007 25.62 -12.51 25.72
CA GLY A 1007 24.23 -12.32 25.30
C GLY A 1007 23.95 -12.56 23.81
N LYS A 1008 24.96 -12.80 22.96
CA LYS A 1008 24.72 -13.23 21.56
C LYS A 1008 24.39 -14.73 21.52
N PRO A 1009 23.21 -15.14 21.05
CA PRO A 1009 22.83 -16.56 21.06
C PRO A 1009 23.68 -17.40 20.10
N ILE A 1010 24.05 -18.59 20.56
CA ILE A 1010 24.78 -19.62 19.78
C ILE A 1010 23.79 -20.60 19.17
N MET A 1011 22.74 -20.94 19.92
CA MET A 1011 21.71 -21.88 19.51
C MET A 1011 20.39 -21.56 20.21
N THR A 1012 19.30 -22.06 19.63
CA THR A 1012 17.97 -22.06 20.25
C THR A 1012 17.58 -23.48 20.59
N ILE A 1013 17.15 -23.69 21.84
CA ILE A 1013 16.62 -24.97 22.33
C ILE A 1013 15.13 -24.83 22.62
N GLU A 1014 14.36 -25.86 22.32
CA GLU A 1014 12.92 -25.95 22.57
C GLU A 1014 12.69 -26.80 23.82
N ALA A 1015 12.13 -26.20 24.87
CA ALA A 1015 11.92 -26.88 26.15
C ALA A 1015 10.79 -27.92 26.07
N ASP A 1016 10.94 -29.04 26.76
CA ASP A 1016 9.90 -30.06 26.86
C ASP A 1016 8.68 -29.53 27.63
N GLY A 1017 7.49 -29.59 27.00
CA GLY A 1017 6.23 -29.11 27.58
C GLY A 1017 5.06 -29.11 26.58
N PRO A 1018 3.82 -28.92 27.07
CA PRO A 1018 2.64 -28.89 26.21
C PRO A 1018 2.70 -27.67 25.27
N PRO A 1019 2.35 -27.82 23.99
CA PRO A 1019 2.26 -26.68 23.09
C PRO A 1019 1.06 -25.78 23.46
N TRP A 1020 1.08 -24.54 23.02
CA TRP A 1020 -0.08 -23.65 23.03
C TRP A 1020 -0.36 -23.11 21.63
N PHE A 1021 -1.56 -22.61 21.41
CA PHE A 1021 -2.04 -22.12 20.14
C PHE A 1021 -2.22 -20.61 20.16
N THR A 1022 -1.95 -19.97 19.02
CA THR A 1022 -2.12 -18.52 18.87
C THR A 1022 -2.97 -18.21 17.64
N PHE A 1023 -3.97 -17.35 17.80
CA PHE A 1023 -4.87 -16.90 16.74
C PHE A 1023 -4.89 -15.38 16.69
N THR A 1024 -5.06 -14.83 15.49
CA THR A 1024 -5.32 -13.41 15.32
C THR A 1024 -6.72 -13.24 14.76
N LEU A 1025 -7.62 -12.67 15.56
CA LEU A 1025 -9.04 -12.55 15.24
C LEU A 1025 -9.47 -11.08 15.26
N ARG A 1026 -10.28 -10.67 14.29
CA ARG A 1026 -10.91 -9.34 14.30
C ARG A 1026 -12.03 -9.31 15.34
N GLU A 1027 -12.27 -8.15 15.95
CA GLU A 1027 -13.28 -7.95 16.99
C GLU A 1027 -14.68 -8.51 16.66
N ASP A 1028 -15.15 -8.39 15.42
CA ASP A 1028 -16.43 -8.94 14.96
C ASP A 1028 -16.41 -10.46 14.73
N THR A 1029 -15.23 -11.04 14.45
CA THR A 1029 -15.00 -12.48 14.36
C THR A 1029 -14.62 -13.10 15.71
N LEU A 1030 -14.47 -12.31 16.77
CA LEU A 1030 -14.09 -12.79 18.09
C LEU A 1030 -15.21 -13.67 18.70
N GLY A 1031 -16.47 -13.41 18.35
CA GLY A 1031 -17.63 -14.12 18.89
C GLY A 1031 -17.72 -13.98 20.41
N ASP A 1032 -18.11 -15.07 21.09
CA ASP A 1032 -18.23 -15.15 22.56
C ASP A 1032 -16.94 -15.64 23.25
N LEU A 1033 -15.77 -15.53 22.59
CA LEU A 1033 -14.49 -15.96 23.16
C LEU A 1033 -14.11 -15.10 24.37
N THR A 1034 -14.22 -15.67 25.56
CA THR A 1034 -13.74 -15.06 26.82
C THR A 1034 -12.57 -15.83 27.39
N ILE A 1035 -11.71 -15.15 28.17
CA ILE A 1035 -10.64 -15.80 28.95
C ILE A 1035 -11.28 -16.90 29.83
N GLY A 1036 -10.72 -18.10 29.76
CA GLY A 1036 -11.23 -19.30 30.43
C GLY A 1036 -12.26 -20.11 29.63
N GLY A 1037 -12.76 -19.62 28.50
CA GLY A 1037 -13.68 -20.33 27.61
C GLY A 1037 -13.01 -21.53 26.92
N ARG A 1038 -13.77 -22.60 26.66
CA ARG A 1038 -13.32 -23.79 25.92
C ARG A 1038 -13.75 -23.73 24.47
N VAL A 1039 -12.85 -24.12 23.57
CA VAL A 1039 -13.10 -24.19 22.13
C VAL A 1039 -12.49 -25.43 21.50
N SER A 1040 -13.14 -25.89 20.44
CA SER A 1040 -12.66 -26.99 19.61
C SER A 1040 -11.81 -26.45 18.46
N LEU A 1041 -10.64 -27.06 18.25
CA LEU A 1041 -9.67 -26.70 17.23
C LEU A 1041 -9.49 -27.87 16.26
N GLN A 1042 -9.46 -27.63 14.96
CA GLN A 1042 -9.14 -28.64 13.97
C GLN A 1042 -7.67 -28.58 13.56
N THR A 1043 -6.95 -29.69 13.74
CA THR A 1043 -5.58 -29.82 13.23
C THR A 1043 -5.56 -29.92 11.70
N SER A 1044 -4.42 -29.64 11.07
CA SER A 1044 -4.21 -29.86 9.63
C SER A 1044 -4.41 -31.32 9.19
N LEU A 1045 -4.41 -32.27 10.15
CA LEU A 1045 -4.66 -33.69 9.95
C LEU A 1045 -6.15 -34.08 10.13
N GLY A 1046 -7.02 -33.12 10.45
CA GLY A 1046 -8.46 -33.33 10.59
C GLY A 1046 -8.93 -33.82 11.97
N HIS A 1047 -8.03 -34.00 12.93
CA HIS A 1047 -8.39 -34.38 14.30
C HIS A 1047 -8.77 -33.15 15.14
N PRO A 1048 -9.91 -33.16 15.86
CA PRO A 1048 -10.30 -32.09 16.77
C PRO A 1048 -9.52 -32.15 18.10
N ILE A 1049 -9.15 -30.98 18.62
CA ILE A 1049 -8.47 -30.79 19.92
C ILE A 1049 -9.23 -29.74 20.71
N GLU A 1050 -9.58 -30.05 21.96
CA GLU A 1050 -10.18 -29.09 22.88
C GLU A 1050 -9.10 -28.22 23.52
N ALA A 1051 -9.31 -26.90 23.52
CA ALA A 1051 -8.38 -25.91 24.10
C ALA A 1051 -9.12 -24.84 24.90
N GLN A 1052 -8.43 -24.23 25.86
CA GLN A 1052 -8.95 -23.17 26.73
C GLN A 1052 -8.26 -21.82 26.44
N VAL A 1053 -9.02 -20.74 26.35
CA VAL A 1053 -8.49 -19.39 26.11
C VAL A 1053 -7.76 -18.90 27.37
N THR A 1054 -6.47 -18.59 27.26
CA THR A 1054 -5.65 -18.13 28.40
C THR A 1054 -5.25 -16.66 28.31
N GLU A 1055 -5.11 -16.12 27.11
CA GLU A 1055 -4.75 -14.71 26.89
C GLU A 1055 -5.60 -14.13 25.76
N LEU A 1056 -6.03 -12.88 25.92
CA LEU A 1056 -6.71 -12.11 24.89
C LEU A 1056 -6.19 -10.67 24.96
N ARG A 1057 -5.44 -10.23 23.93
CA ARG A 1057 -4.85 -8.89 23.90
C ARG A 1057 -5.06 -8.19 22.55
N PRO A 1058 -5.33 -6.87 22.51
CA PRO A 1058 -5.44 -6.14 21.27
C PRO A 1058 -4.07 -6.04 20.57
N LEU A 1059 -4.09 -6.15 19.24
CA LEU A 1059 -2.96 -5.80 18.38
C LEU A 1059 -2.92 -4.27 18.18
N GLY A 1060 -1.74 -3.74 17.84
CA GLY A 1060 -1.54 -2.32 17.63
C GLY A 1060 -2.31 -1.75 16.43
N GLU A 1061 -2.23 -0.43 16.23
CA GLU A 1061 -3.01 0.30 15.20
C GLU A 1061 -2.86 -0.23 13.77
N PHE A 1062 -1.77 -0.92 13.45
CA PHE A 1062 -1.54 -1.53 12.13
C PHE A 1062 -2.60 -2.60 11.76
N ALA A 1063 -3.20 -3.23 12.77
CA ALA A 1063 -4.24 -4.24 12.64
C ALA A 1063 -5.65 -3.69 12.96
N THR A 1064 -5.78 -2.37 13.06
CA THR A 1064 -7.07 -1.69 13.28
C THR A 1064 -7.76 -1.42 11.95
N TRP A 1065 -9.02 -1.84 11.86
CA TRP A 1065 -9.88 -1.66 10.70
C TRP A 1065 -10.64 -0.34 10.84
N ARG A 1066 -10.06 0.74 10.33
CA ARG A 1066 -10.67 2.08 10.41
C ARG A 1066 -11.99 2.18 9.65
N ALA A 1067 -13.00 2.77 10.28
CA ALA A 1067 -14.33 2.96 9.71
C ALA A 1067 -14.30 3.67 8.35
N ALA A 1068 -15.08 3.16 7.39
CA ALA A 1068 -15.16 3.75 6.04
C ALA A 1068 -16.05 5.00 6.01
N ARG A 1069 -17.01 5.10 6.94
CA ARG A 1069 -17.93 6.23 7.12
C ARG A 1069 -17.69 6.88 8.47
N ALA A 1070 -17.79 8.20 8.52
CA ALA A 1070 -17.62 8.96 9.76
C ALA A 1070 -18.83 8.85 10.72
N VAL A 1071 -19.99 8.41 10.22
CA VAL A 1071 -21.25 8.33 10.98
C VAL A 1071 -21.79 6.91 10.89
N GLY A 1072 -22.02 6.29 12.06
CA GLY A 1072 -22.64 4.96 12.18
C GLY A 1072 -21.69 3.77 12.15
N ASP A 1073 -20.44 3.96 11.70
CA ASP A 1073 -19.38 2.95 11.75
C ASP A 1073 -18.38 3.29 12.87
N HIS A 1074 -17.78 2.28 13.49
CA HIS A 1074 -16.67 2.41 14.46
C HIS A 1074 -15.44 1.59 14.00
N ASP A 1075 -14.26 2.00 14.48
CA ASP A 1075 -13.02 1.28 14.24
C ASP A 1075 -13.05 -0.07 14.96
N LEU A 1076 -12.65 -1.15 14.25
CA LEU A 1076 -12.58 -2.50 14.82
C LEU A 1076 -11.13 -2.88 15.06
N ASN A 1077 -10.80 -3.36 16.26
CA ASN A 1077 -9.45 -3.83 16.55
C ASN A 1077 -9.29 -5.32 16.22
N SER A 1078 -8.06 -5.74 15.96
CA SER A 1078 -7.72 -7.16 15.89
C SER A 1078 -7.07 -7.58 17.20
N PHE A 1079 -7.35 -8.80 17.66
CA PHE A 1079 -6.88 -9.35 18.92
C PHE A 1079 -6.02 -10.59 18.68
N LEU A 1080 -4.93 -10.70 19.45
CA LEU A 1080 -4.19 -11.95 19.60
C LEU A 1080 -4.85 -12.77 20.71
N VAL A 1081 -5.21 -14.01 20.39
CA VAL A 1081 -5.83 -14.98 21.30
C VAL A 1081 -4.87 -16.15 21.52
N ARG A 1082 -4.51 -16.41 22.78
CA ARG A 1082 -3.73 -17.60 23.18
C ARG A 1082 -4.67 -18.66 23.73
N LEU A 1083 -4.47 -19.89 23.29
CA LEU A 1083 -5.26 -21.06 23.62
C LEU A 1083 -4.33 -22.17 24.11
N GLU A 1084 -4.65 -22.85 25.19
CA GLU A 1084 -3.87 -24.00 25.70
C GLU A 1084 -4.68 -25.28 25.60
N PRO A 1085 -4.11 -26.41 25.15
CA PRO A 1085 -4.83 -27.66 25.00
C PRO A 1085 -5.33 -28.17 26.35
N SER A 1086 -6.60 -28.58 26.39
CA SER A 1086 -7.22 -29.22 27.56
C SER A 1086 -6.98 -30.74 27.59
N THR A 1087 -6.81 -31.36 26.42
CA THR A 1087 -6.49 -32.80 26.27
C THR A 1087 -5.69 -33.03 24.98
N GLY A 1088 -4.56 -33.74 25.06
CA GLY A 1088 -3.71 -34.09 23.90
C GLY A 1088 -2.86 -32.92 23.37
N GLY A 1089 -2.10 -33.17 22.30
CA GLY A 1089 -1.28 -32.15 21.61
C GLY A 1089 0.23 -32.44 21.55
N GLU A 1090 0.71 -33.55 22.11
CA GLU A 1090 2.15 -33.90 22.12
C GLU A 1090 2.72 -34.15 20.71
N ASP A 1091 1.90 -34.62 19.77
CA ASP A 1091 2.29 -34.89 18.38
C ASP A 1091 2.32 -33.63 17.47
N LEU A 1092 2.01 -32.45 18.01
CA LEU A 1092 1.97 -31.21 17.23
C LEU A 1092 3.31 -30.48 17.28
N GLU A 1093 3.91 -30.35 16.10
CA GLU A 1093 5.13 -29.58 15.93
C GLU A 1093 4.86 -28.07 15.90
N PRO A 1094 5.73 -27.24 16.51
CA PRO A 1094 5.62 -25.78 16.41
C PRO A 1094 5.62 -25.30 14.96
N GLY A 1095 4.74 -24.35 14.65
CA GLY A 1095 4.54 -23.85 13.29
C GLY A 1095 3.50 -24.62 12.46
N MET A 1096 2.98 -25.76 12.95
CA MET A 1096 1.80 -26.39 12.33
C MET A 1096 0.59 -25.44 12.38
N THR A 1097 -0.19 -25.43 11.30
CA THR A 1097 -1.43 -24.65 11.21
C THR A 1097 -2.56 -25.40 11.88
N ILE A 1098 -3.30 -24.72 12.73
CA ILE A 1098 -4.49 -25.22 13.41
C ILE A 1098 -5.66 -24.28 13.13
N TRP A 1099 -6.87 -24.79 13.02
CA TRP A 1099 -8.03 -24.01 12.60
C TRP A 1099 -9.02 -23.89 13.75
N LEU A 1100 -9.46 -22.68 14.04
CA LEU A 1100 -10.54 -22.45 14.98
C LEU A 1100 -11.87 -22.70 14.26
N SER A 1101 -12.57 -23.78 14.60
CA SER A 1101 -13.95 -23.99 14.17
C SER A 1101 -14.86 -23.09 14.99
N GLN A 1102 -15.59 -22.19 14.33
CA GLN A 1102 -16.67 -21.43 14.94
C GLN A 1102 -18.00 -22.18 14.83
#